data_AF-A0A2M9HGR7-F1
#
_entry.id   AF-A0A2M9HGR7-F1
#
_cell.length_a   1.000
_cell.length_b   1.000
_cell.length_c   1.000
_cell.angle_alpha   90.00
_cell.angle_beta   90.00
_cell.angle_gamma   90.00
#
_symmetry.space_group_name_H-M   'P 1'
#
loop_
_entity.id
_entity.type
_entity.pdbx_description
1 polymer ?
#
loop_
_entity_poly.entity_id
_entity_poly.type
_entity_poly.pdbx_seq_one_letter_code
_entity_poly.pdbx_strand_id
1 'polypeptide(L)'
;MSTGTPAHPSKLWKLGIGAVASIAILLPMGAVANAAEEGAAASSTVPTSSAPASIYEADTNGDASAASGNIAINATNFPDGNFRKYVSSVIDRNHDGMLSVAERNRVTQIGDFGTNGIAPENYLTNPVTSVKGIQFFPNLTTLALTIQGRLTSLDVTHNQKLEGLYLGSGSRLTSLNVSHNPKLRRLVVTDNALSRLDVSRNTALDTLSVDNNRLTGLDVSRNIALTSLSASGNRLTSLDVSHNTRLRLLGVTGNTLSKLNVSRNTALTDLSASQNRLTGLDVSHNLKLENLEIRANRLTTIDLSKNTKLQLMDAYGNELHALDVSNTQLTGFSQLISSTAGNNRLLAYRVSTHRQDVRIDTQRAYPVDGRSLNLRQLIPWFDVSKVSNVRGGTISRSGVIAPAAGAKAGAVVTYDYAAGKAGTLHASVSFTMKGAPAPVVYRTVSFNSNGGSKVASQKVANGGKVKQPKNPTRSGYAFAGWYYGNAKWDFNRGVTANITLTAKWTKNATPSKPSEPSKPQVKQVPVYRVYNRRSGLHHYTTNKAEKDMLVRLGWRDESRKAASFITVSKDTPGAKPVYREYNRRTGNHNWTLNKAEHDMLVRLGWKNEGVAWYSPSSGKNVYRLYNRNSGEHVYTMSYGEYVAVQRAGWRGEGVAWTSL
;
A
#
# COMPACT_ATOMS: atom_id res chain seq x y z
N MET A 1 28.76 -24.09 -56.45
CA MET A 1 30.17 -23.71 -56.19
C MET A 1 30.18 -22.34 -55.54
N SER A 2 31.23 -22.10 -54.76
CA SER A 2 31.35 -21.21 -53.60
C SER A 2 31.50 -19.70 -53.90
N THR A 3 31.43 -18.93 -52.81
CA THR A 3 32.01 -17.58 -52.55
C THR A 3 31.18 -16.36 -52.96
N GLY A 4 31.01 -15.31 -52.15
CA GLY A 4 31.59 -15.02 -50.84
C GLY A 4 30.98 -13.73 -50.24
N THR A 5 30.74 -13.75 -48.94
CA THR A 5 30.44 -12.60 -48.09
C THR A 5 31.75 -12.05 -47.49
N PRO A 6 31.99 -10.73 -47.47
CA PRO A 6 33.07 -10.16 -46.67
C PRO A 6 32.59 -9.91 -45.23
N ALA A 7 33.37 -10.43 -44.29
CA ALA A 7 33.28 -10.21 -42.87
C ALA A 7 33.91 -8.87 -42.46
N HIS A 8 33.39 -8.25 -41.39
CA HIS A 8 34.17 -7.48 -40.42
C HIS A 8 33.44 -7.43 -39.06
N PRO A 9 34.17 -7.26 -37.94
CA PRO A 9 34.08 -8.19 -36.81
C PRO A 9 33.37 -7.63 -35.57
N SER A 10 32.69 -8.51 -34.83
CA SER A 10 32.14 -8.25 -33.50
C SER A 10 33.25 -8.25 -32.44
N LYS A 11 33.51 -7.09 -31.85
CA LYS A 11 34.25 -6.96 -30.58
C LYS A 11 33.29 -7.26 -29.43
N LEU A 12 33.21 -8.51 -29.01
CA LEU A 12 32.51 -8.95 -27.80
C LEU A 12 33.46 -9.74 -26.89
N TRP A 13 34.37 -9.09 -26.16
CA TRP A 13 35.03 -9.71 -25.00
C TRP A 13 35.42 -8.65 -23.96
N LYS A 14 34.85 -8.77 -22.75
CA LYS A 14 35.49 -8.66 -21.40
C LYS A 14 34.53 -8.12 -20.32
N LEU A 15 33.71 -9.01 -19.75
CA LEU A 15 33.24 -9.00 -18.36
C LEU A 15 33.21 -10.49 -17.98
N GLY A 16 34.17 -11.05 -17.24
CA GLY A 16 34.34 -10.78 -15.81
C GLY A 16 33.22 -11.47 -15.06
N ILE A 17 33.36 -12.78 -14.79
CA ILE A 17 32.38 -13.63 -14.09
C ILE A 17 31.89 -12.92 -12.81
N GLY A 18 30.60 -12.54 -12.80
CA GLY A 18 30.04 -11.76 -11.70
C GLY A 18 28.64 -11.21 -11.96
N ALA A 19 27.74 -12.03 -12.52
CA ALA A 19 26.29 -11.93 -12.37
C ALA A 19 25.68 -13.05 -13.22
N VAL A 20 25.32 -14.17 -12.60
CA VAL A 20 24.19 -14.95 -13.14
C VAL A 20 22.95 -14.12 -12.79
N ALA A 21 22.79 -12.99 -13.47
CA ALA A 21 21.48 -12.42 -13.65
C ALA A 21 20.81 -13.40 -14.62
N SER A 22 19.90 -14.21 -14.11
CA SER A 22 18.99 -14.98 -14.94
C SER A 22 18.33 -14.00 -15.91
N ILE A 23 18.83 -13.95 -17.14
CA ILE A 23 18.05 -13.52 -18.30
C ILE A 23 16.97 -14.57 -18.41
N ALA A 24 15.85 -14.33 -17.72
CA ALA A 24 14.64 -15.09 -17.91
C ALA A 24 14.10 -14.73 -19.30
N ILE A 25 14.52 -15.47 -20.32
CA ILE A 25 13.74 -15.59 -21.55
C ILE A 25 12.47 -16.33 -21.17
N LEU A 26 11.43 -15.58 -20.82
CA LEU A 26 10.11 -16.14 -20.51
C LEU A 26 9.38 -16.44 -21.83
N LEU A 27 9.36 -17.71 -22.24
CA LEU A 27 8.33 -18.22 -23.14
C LEU A 27 7.00 -18.31 -22.37
N PRO A 28 5.84 -18.10 -23.02
CA PRO A 28 4.56 -18.07 -22.34
C PRO A 28 4.11 -19.50 -22.00
N MET A 29 3.95 -19.81 -20.71
CA MET A 29 3.24 -21.02 -20.27
C MET A 29 1.96 -20.65 -19.52
N GLY A 30 0.92 -21.42 -19.84
CA GLY A 30 -0.49 -21.10 -19.67
C GLY A 30 -0.97 -20.96 -18.23
N ALA A 31 -2.13 -20.32 -18.15
CA ALA A 31 -2.87 -20.06 -16.94
C ALA A 31 -3.14 -21.34 -16.14
N VAL A 32 -2.69 -21.36 -14.89
CA VAL A 32 -3.28 -22.21 -13.85
C VAL A 32 -4.08 -21.29 -12.95
N ALA A 33 -5.40 -21.46 -12.98
CA ALA A 33 -6.34 -20.80 -12.11
C ALA A 33 -6.06 -21.22 -10.65
N ASN A 34 -5.89 -20.26 -9.76
CA ASN A 34 -5.97 -20.50 -8.32
C ASN A 34 -7.17 -19.76 -7.73
N ALA A 35 -7.97 -20.53 -7.02
CA ALA A 35 -9.17 -20.14 -6.32
C ALA A 35 -8.88 -19.09 -5.24
N ALA A 36 -9.88 -18.24 -5.02
CA ALA A 36 -9.89 -17.20 -4.01
C ALA A 36 -10.03 -17.80 -2.60
N GLU A 37 -9.25 -17.28 -1.66
CA GLU A 37 -9.59 -17.27 -0.25
C GLU A 37 -9.57 -15.82 0.25
N GLU A 38 -10.70 -15.40 0.82
CA GLU A 38 -10.89 -14.13 1.51
C GLU A 38 -10.15 -14.15 2.86
N GLY A 39 -9.61 -12.99 3.28
CA GLY A 39 -9.09 -12.86 4.65
C GLY A 39 -8.35 -11.57 4.97
N ALA A 40 -9.11 -10.55 5.38
CA ALA A 40 -8.79 -9.49 6.35
C ALA A 40 -7.53 -8.60 6.18
N ALA A 41 -7.80 -7.30 6.05
CA ALA A 41 -6.84 -6.20 6.08
C ALA A 41 -6.24 -5.98 7.49
N ALA A 42 -4.91 -5.87 7.57
CA ALA A 42 -4.19 -5.38 8.74
C ALA A 42 -3.53 -4.03 8.44
N SER A 43 -3.75 -3.11 9.39
CA SER A 43 -3.39 -1.69 9.39
C SER A 43 -1.89 -1.44 9.55
N SER A 44 -1.43 -0.36 8.90
CA SER A 44 -0.08 0.20 8.95
C SER A 44 0.30 0.78 10.31
N THR A 45 1.41 0.31 10.89
CA THR A 45 2.29 1.11 11.76
C THR A 45 3.75 0.75 11.48
N VAL A 46 4.57 1.77 11.23
CA VAL A 46 6.03 1.68 11.12
C VAL A 46 6.60 1.36 12.51
N PRO A 47 7.45 0.34 12.70
CA PRO A 47 8.25 0.22 13.90
C PRO A 47 9.60 0.89 13.69
N THR A 48 9.90 1.83 14.59
CA THR A 48 11.24 2.36 14.86
C THR A 48 12.19 1.24 15.30
N SER A 49 13.46 1.38 14.92
CA SER A 49 14.54 0.44 15.16
C SER A 49 14.67 0.05 16.64
N SER A 50 14.46 -1.24 16.92
CA SER A 50 15.12 -1.95 18.01
C SER A 50 15.64 -3.25 17.42
N ALA A 51 16.96 -3.41 17.36
CA ALA A 51 17.61 -4.63 16.92
C ALA A 51 17.05 -5.82 17.72
N PRO A 52 16.53 -6.88 17.08
CA PRO A 52 16.13 -8.06 17.82
C PRO A 52 17.38 -8.81 18.28
N ALA A 53 17.34 -9.24 19.55
CA ALA A 53 18.37 -10.06 20.17
C ALA A 53 18.66 -11.32 19.34
N SER A 54 19.95 -11.66 19.30
CA SER A 54 20.50 -12.92 18.79
C SER A 54 19.66 -14.12 19.23
N ILE A 55 18.93 -14.73 18.29
CA ILE A 55 18.35 -16.08 18.45
C ILE A 55 19.31 -17.15 17.91
N TYR A 56 20.61 -16.95 18.14
CA TYR A 56 21.62 -17.97 17.97
C TYR A 56 22.06 -18.37 19.39
N GLU A 57 21.59 -19.54 19.86
CA GLU A 57 22.33 -20.25 20.89
C GLU A 57 23.68 -20.61 20.27
N ALA A 58 24.72 -19.95 20.75
CA ALA A 58 26.08 -20.36 20.45
C ALA A 58 26.28 -21.70 21.13
N ASP A 59 26.34 -22.78 20.35
CA ASP A 59 27.01 -23.99 20.79
C ASP A 59 28.50 -23.62 20.89
N THR A 60 28.92 -23.18 22.09
CA THR A 60 30.29 -22.78 22.41
C THR A 60 31.20 -23.99 22.59
N ASN A 61 31.11 -24.96 21.68
CA ASN A 61 32.10 -26.02 21.59
C ASN A 61 33.35 -25.44 20.90
N GLY A 62 34.48 -25.52 21.63
CA GLY A 62 35.72 -24.83 21.35
C GLY A 62 36.21 -24.95 19.90
N ASP A 63 37.01 -23.95 19.53
CA ASP A 63 37.59 -23.70 18.21
C ASP A 63 38.09 -24.97 17.50
N ALA A 64 37.19 -25.64 16.77
CA ALA A 64 37.51 -26.84 16.01
C ALA A 64 38.49 -26.54 14.84
N SER A 65 38.66 -25.26 14.48
CA SER A 65 39.67 -24.82 13.50
C SER A 65 41.09 -24.94 14.05
N ALA A 66 41.24 -24.96 15.38
CA ALA A 66 42.50 -25.09 16.11
C ALA A 66 42.84 -26.54 16.51
N ALA A 67 42.09 -27.55 16.03
CA ALA A 67 42.34 -28.94 16.39
C ALA A 67 43.82 -29.31 16.16
N SER A 68 44.54 -29.58 17.25
CA SER A 68 45.95 -29.94 17.24
C SER A 68 46.09 -31.39 16.80
N GLY A 69 46.81 -31.64 15.71
CA GLY A 69 47.09 -32.99 15.20
C GLY A 69 46.29 -33.40 13.96
N ASN A 70 46.37 -34.69 13.67
CA ASN A 70 45.78 -35.32 12.50
C ASN A 70 44.28 -35.62 12.74
N ILE A 71 43.44 -35.39 11.73
CA ILE A 71 41.99 -35.60 11.81
C ILE A 71 41.60 -36.80 10.95
N ALA A 72 41.05 -37.84 11.56
CA ALA A 72 40.63 -39.04 10.82
C ALA A 72 39.51 -38.72 9.80
N ILE A 73 39.65 -39.25 8.59
CA ILE A 73 38.68 -39.08 7.49
C ILE A 73 37.62 -40.18 7.61
N ASN A 74 36.70 -40.00 8.55
CA ASN A 74 35.66 -40.99 8.87
C ASN A 74 34.27 -40.35 8.96
N ALA A 75 33.24 -41.17 9.14
CA ALA A 75 31.85 -40.71 9.22
C ALA A 75 31.54 -39.83 10.44
N THR A 76 32.40 -39.83 11.47
CA THR A 76 32.26 -38.95 12.64
C THR A 76 32.62 -37.51 12.30
N ASN A 77 33.77 -37.33 11.65
CA ASN A 77 34.29 -36.01 11.28
C ASN A 77 33.69 -35.48 9.98
N PHE A 78 33.41 -36.37 9.02
CA PHE A 78 32.87 -36.09 7.70
C PHE A 78 31.70 -37.05 7.42
N PRO A 79 30.49 -36.80 7.94
CA PRO A 79 29.38 -37.77 7.87
C PRO A 79 28.86 -38.03 6.46
N ASP A 80 28.82 -37.01 5.61
CA ASP A 80 28.38 -37.15 4.23
C ASP A 80 29.40 -37.98 3.43
N GLY A 81 28.92 -39.06 2.79
CA GLY A 81 29.79 -39.98 2.06
C GLY A 81 30.46 -39.36 0.84
N ASN A 82 29.78 -38.46 0.14
CA ASN A 82 30.32 -37.78 -1.04
C ASN A 82 31.33 -36.71 -0.61
N PHE A 83 31.05 -35.95 0.44
CA PHE A 83 32.00 -34.97 0.97
C PHE A 83 33.23 -35.67 1.54
N ARG A 84 33.06 -36.76 2.30
CA ARG A 84 34.17 -37.55 2.84
C ARG A 84 35.04 -38.16 1.74
N LYS A 85 34.43 -38.67 0.66
CA LYS A 85 35.16 -39.17 -0.50
C LYS A 85 35.95 -38.07 -1.19
N TYR A 86 35.37 -36.89 -1.35
CA TYR A 86 36.09 -35.72 -1.87
C TYR A 86 37.30 -35.36 -1.00
N VAL A 87 37.12 -35.34 0.33
CA VAL A 87 38.21 -35.09 1.28
C VAL A 87 39.31 -36.15 1.13
N SER A 88 38.97 -37.45 1.06
CA SER A 88 39.95 -38.53 0.96
C SER A 88 40.66 -38.60 -0.40
N SER A 89 40.03 -38.14 -1.48
CA SER A 89 40.60 -38.24 -2.83
C SER A 89 41.31 -36.97 -3.29
N VAL A 90 40.90 -35.80 -2.78
CA VAL A 90 41.39 -34.49 -3.25
C VAL A 90 42.27 -33.79 -2.21
N ILE A 91 41.92 -33.91 -0.92
CA ILE A 91 42.58 -33.13 0.14
C ILE A 91 43.67 -33.96 0.84
N ASP A 92 43.38 -35.23 1.14
CA ASP A 92 44.33 -36.23 1.63
C ASP A 92 45.29 -36.62 0.51
N ARG A 93 46.51 -36.07 0.54
CA ARG A 93 47.50 -36.22 -0.54
C ARG A 93 48.38 -37.44 -0.37
N ASN A 94 48.63 -37.84 0.87
CA ASN A 94 49.43 -39.03 1.17
C ASN A 94 48.55 -40.30 1.26
N HIS A 95 47.21 -40.15 1.20
CA HIS A 95 46.23 -41.22 1.23
C HIS A 95 46.37 -42.11 2.47
N ASP A 96 46.76 -41.53 3.60
CA ASP A 96 46.91 -42.24 4.88
C ASP A 96 45.59 -42.31 5.69
N GLY A 97 44.52 -41.70 5.16
CA GLY A 97 43.20 -41.66 5.80
C GLY A 97 43.10 -40.63 6.93
N MET A 98 44.10 -39.76 7.08
CA MET A 98 44.21 -38.75 8.14
C MET A 98 44.55 -37.39 7.54
N LEU A 99 43.78 -36.35 7.88
CA LEU A 99 44.12 -34.99 7.49
C LEU A 99 45.16 -34.38 8.43
N SER A 100 46.37 -34.19 7.91
CA SER A 100 47.42 -33.45 8.59
C SER A 100 47.12 -31.94 8.67
N VAL A 101 47.78 -31.24 9.59
CA VAL A 101 47.72 -29.77 9.67
C VAL A 101 48.15 -29.12 8.35
N ALA A 102 49.17 -29.67 7.69
CA ALA A 102 49.69 -29.15 6.44
C ALA A 102 48.67 -29.26 5.30
N GLU A 103 47.95 -30.38 5.19
CA GLU A 103 46.90 -30.55 4.19
C GLU A 103 45.73 -29.60 4.44
N ARG A 104 45.24 -29.53 5.68
CA ARG A 104 44.16 -28.63 6.07
C ARG A 104 44.47 -27.16 5.79
N ASN A 105 45.70 -26.72 6.11
CA ASN A 105 46.13 -25.35 5.91
C ASN A 105 46.35 -24.98 4.44
N ARG A 106 46.55 -25.96 3.56
CA ARG A 106 46.67 -25.72 2.10
C ARG A 106 45.31 -25.52 1.43
N VAL A 107 44.22 -25.92 2.07
CA VAL A 107 42.87 -25.76 1.50
C VAL A 107 42.42 -24.32 1.63
N THR A 108 42.37 -23.62 0.50
CA THR A 108 41.85 -22.24 0.41
C THR A 108 40.49 -22.18 -0.29
N GLN A 109 40.09 -23.24 -0.98
CA GLN A 109 38.85 -23.29 -1.75
C GLN A 109 38.27 -24.72 -1.72
N ILE A 110 36.94 -24.82 -1.60
CA ILE A 110 36.19 -26.06 -1.74
C ILE A 110 34.97 -25.76 -2.60
N GLY A 111 34.73 -26.54 -3.65
CA GLY A 111 33.47 -26.41 -4.35
C GLY A 111 33.21 -27.29 -5.56
N ASP A 112 32.04 -27.11 -6.15
CA ASP A 112 31.45 -27.92 -7.22
C ASP A 112 31.52 -27.28 -8.62
N PHE A 113 32.09 -26.08 -8.73
CA PHE A 113 32.44 -25.46 -9.99
C PHE A 113 33.77 -24.73 -9.89
N GLY A 114 34.43 -24.59 -11.03
CA GLY A 114 35.64 -23.79 -11.16
C GLY A 114 35.39 -22.35 -10.84
N THR A 115 35.88 -21.92 -9.68
CA THR A 115 36.34 -20.55 -9.56
C THR A 115 37.69 -20.46 -10.28
N ASN A 116 37.98 -19.31 -10.91
CA ASN A 116 39.18 -19.09 -11.73
C ASN A 116 40.44 -19.69 -11.07
N GLY A 117 40.91 -20.84 -11.58
CA GLY A 117 42.20 -21.42 -11.22
C GLY A 117 42.21 -22.78 -10.50
N ILE A 118 41.07 -23.45 -10.29
CA ILE A 118 41.08 -24.86 -9.83
C ILE A 118 41.05 -25.81 -11.04
N ALA A 119 41.84 -26.88 -10.98
CA ALA A 119 41.82 -27.93 -12.00
C ALA A 119 40.55 -28.82 -11.83
N PRO A 120 39.86 -29.20 -12.93
CA PRO A 120 38.56 -29.89 -12.89
C PRO A 120 38.46 -31.15 -12.02
N GLU A 121 39.57 -31.86 -11.87
CA GLU A 121 39.72 -33.05 -11.04
C GLU A 121 39.58 -32.78 -9.53
N ASN A 122 39.67 -31.52 -9.11
CA ASN A 122 39.58 -31.10 -7.71
C ASN A 122 38.18 -30.56 -7.34
N TYR A 123 37.16 -30.83 -8.16
CA TYR A 123 35.79 -30.42 -7.86
C TYR A 123 35.00 -31.47 -7.09
N LEU A 124 34.07 -30.98 -6.28
CA LEU A 124 33.03 -31.76 -5.67
C LEU A 124 31.99 -32.08 -6.75
N THR A 125 32.07 -33.29 -7.31
CA THR A 125 31.26 -33.70 -8.48
C THR A 125 29.95 -34.40 -8.13
N ASN A 126 29.79 -34.84 -6.88
CA ASN A 126 28.61 -35.56 -6.40
C ASN A 126 27.81 -34.73 -5.41
N PRO A 127 26.46 -34.87 -5.35
CA PRO A 127 25.64 -34.09 -4.44
C PRO A 127 26.01 -34.34 -2.97
N VAL A 128 26.09 -33.28 -2.17
CA VAL A 128 26.34 -33.34 -0.72
C VAL A 128 25.17 -32.80 0.07
N THR A 129 24.80 -33.54 1.10
CA THR A 129 23.73 -33.21 2.05
C THR A 129 24.27 -32.54 3.31
N SER A 130 25.57 -32.71 3.59
CA SER A 130 26.28 -32.03 4.66
C SER A 130 27.75 -31.79 4.28
N VAL A 131 28.29 -30.65 4.70
CA VAL A 131 29.73 -30.36 4.69
C VAL A 131 30.29 -30.27 6.12
N LYS A 132 29.65 -30.95 7.08
CA LYS A 132 30.24 -31.11 8.42
C LYS A 132 31.67 -31.66 8.29
N GLY A 133 32.60 -31.03 8.99
CA GLY A 133 34.05 -31.19 8.81
C GLY A 133 34.71 -29.98 8.14
N ILE A 134 33.94 -29.07 7.53
CA ILE A 134 34.46 -27.84 6.91
C ILE A 134 35.18 -26.91 7.90
N GLN A 135 34.83 -26.98 9.19
CA GLN A 135 35.48 -26.24 10.25
C GLN A 135 36.97 -26.57 10.41
N PHE A 136 37.43 -27.70 9.87
CA PHE A 136 38.83 -28.11 9.92
C PHE A 136 39.72 -27.41 8.89
N PHE A 137 39.18 -26.57 8.00
CA PHE A 137 39.93 -25.84 6.96
C PHE A 137 40.03 -24.33 7.28
N PRO A 138 41.00 -23.91 8.13
CA PRO A 138 41.07 -22.54 8.66
C PRO A 138 41.47 -21.48 7.62
N ASN A 139 42.09 -21.91 6.51
CA ASN A 139 42.51 -21.02 5.43
C ASN A 139 41.49 -20.95 4.28
N LEU A 140 40.31 -21.52 4.45
CA LEU A 140 39.25 -21.49 3.45
C LEU A 140 38.79 -20.06 3.19
N THR A 141 38.98 -19.61 1.95
CA THR A 141 38.57 -18.29 1.44
C THR A 141 37.33 -18.38 0.55
N THR A 142 37.08 -19.53 -0.07
CA THR A 142 35.90 -19.74 -0.92
C THR A 142 35.23 -21.08 -0.66
N LEU A 143 33.92 -21.05 -0.44
CA LEU A 143 33.05 -22.22 -0.44
C LEU A 143 31.99 -22.06 -1.53
N ALA A 144 31.92 -23.03 -2.43
CA ALA A 144 31.07 -23.00 -3.61
C ALA A 144 30.30 -24.31 -3.78
N LEU A 145 29.00 -24.32 -3.49
CA LEU A 145 28.11 -25.48 -3.58
C LEU A 145 26.82 -25.07 -4.31
N THR A 146 26.93 -24.74 -5.60
CA THR A 146 25.79 -24.19 -6.38
C THR A 146 24.90 -25.24 -7.05
N ILE A 147 25.46 -26.40 -7.41
CA ILE A 147 24.80 -27.46 -8.16
C ILE A 147 24.64 -28.71 -7.28
N GLN A 148 25.69 -29.05 -6.55
CA GLN A 148 25.81 -30.26 -5.76
C GLN A 148 25.37 -30.05 -4.31
N GLY A 149 25.11 -28.80 -3.89
CA GLY A 149 24.62 -28.51 -2.55
C GLY A 149 23.16 -28.93 -2.36
N ARG A 150 22.92 -29.94 -1.51
CA ARG A 150 21.59 -30.34 -1.00
C ARG A 150 21.49 -30.13 0.50
N LEU A 151 22.07 -29.02 0.98
CA LEU A 151 22.27 -28.75 2.39
C LEU A 151 20.95 -28.39 3.08
N THR A 152 20.72 -28.92 4.27
CA THR A 152 19.64 -28.48 5.18
C THR A 152 20.16 -27.58 6.30
N SER A 153 21.46 -27.65 6.60
CA SER A 153 22.19 -26.75 7.49
C SER A 153 23.60 -26.50 6.97
N LEU A 154 24.18 -25.38 7.36
CA LEU A 154 25.56 -25.02 7.09
C LEU A 154 26.11 -24.23 8.27
N ASP A 155 27.23 -24.67 8.81
CA ASP A 155 28.03 -23.93 9.78
C ASP A 155 29.35 -23.51 9.15
N VAL A 156 29.56 -22.19 9.06
CA VAL A 156 30.80 -21.55 8.56
C VAL A 156 31.44 -20.67 9.63
N THR A 157 31.00 -20.74 10.88
CA THR A 157 31.44 -19.83 11.95
C THR A 157 32.94 -19.94 12.25
N HIS A 158 33.54 -21.08 11.94
CA HIS A 158 34.97 -21.36 12.09
C HIS A 158 35.82 -20.98 10.87
N ASN A 159 35.19 -20.67 9.73
CA ASN A 159 35.90 -20.30 8.50
C ASN A 159 36.04 -18.76 8.38
N GLN A 160 36.74 -18.14 9.33
CA GLN A 160 36.79 -16.68 9.48
C GLN A 160 37.49 -15.95 8.32
N LYS A 161 38.26 -16.67 7.50
CA LYS A 161 38.94 -16.16 6.30
C LYS A 161 38.07 -16.20 5.03
N LEU A 162 36.81 -16.65 5.14
CA LEU A 162 35.91 -16.76 4.00
C LEU A 162 35.63 -15.39 3.38
N GLU A 163 35.91 -15.26 2.09
CA GLU A 163 35.67 -14.07 1.25
C GLU A 163 34.51 -14.30 0.27
N GLY A 164 34.30 -15.55 -0.16
CA GLY A 164 33.22 -15.95 -1.06
C GLY A 164 32.43 -17.14 -0.53
N LEU A 165 31.12 -16.99 -0.41
CA LEU A 165 30.19 -18.08 -0.11
C LEU A 165 29.12 -18.15 -1.20
N TYR A 166 29.07 -19.26 -1.92
CA TYR A 166 28.14 -19.48 -3.02
C TYR A 166 27.36 -20.76 -2.78
N LEU A 167 26.07 -20.62 -2.55
CA LEU A 167 25.12 -21.68 -2.32
C LEU A 167 23.96 -21.46 -3.30
N GLY A 168 23.58 -22.52 -4.00
CA GLY A 168 22.61 -22.44 -5.08
C GLY A 168 21.54 -23.52 -5.02
N SER A 169 20.95 -23.78 -6.18
CA SER A 169 19.82 -24.67 -6.38
C SER A 169 20.03 -26.05 -5.74
N GLY A 170 19.02 -26.51 -5.00
CA GLY A 170 19.02 -27.85 -4.39
C GLY A 170 19.18 -27.86 -2.87
N SER A 171 19.74 -26.79 -2.29
CA SER A 171 19.80 -26.63 -0.84
C SER A 171 18.45 -26.14 -0.29
N ARG A 172 18.17 -26.44 0.98
CA ARG A 172 16.93 -26.09 1.68
C ARG A 172 17.24 -25.43 3.02
N LEU A 173 18.27 -24.58 3.05
CA LEU A 173 18.66 -23.87 4.26
C LEU A 173 17.50 -23.01 4.76
N THR A 174 17.12 -23.21 6.01
CA THR A 174 16.11 -22.39 6.70
C THR A 174 16.75 -21.27 7.52
N SER A 175 18.05 -21.40 7.83
CA SER A 175 18.86 -20.39 8.48
C SER A 175 20.31 -20.47 8.00
N LEU A 176 21.01 -19.35 8.11
CA LEU A 176 22.44 -19.25 7.84
C LEU A 176 23.04 -18.22 8.80
N ASN A 177 24.17 -18.56 9.43
CA ASN A 177 24.91 -17.64 10.29
C ASN A 177 26.25 -17.28 9.63
N VAL A 178 26.38 -16.03 9.21
CA VAL A 178 27.62 -15.47 8.60
C VAL A 178 28.28 -14.40 9.48
N SER A 179 27.85 -14.26 10.73
CA SER A 179 28.32 -13.20 11.64
C SER A 179 29.81 -13.29 11.98
N HIS A 180 30.41 -14.48 11.82
CA HIS A 180 31.82 -14.76 12.10
C HIS A 180 32.70 -14.76 10.84
N ASN A 181 32.17 -14.32 9.70
CA ASN A 181 32.89 -14.23 8.43
C ASN A 181 33.03 -12.76 7.99
N PRO A 182 33.72 -11.89 8.76
CA PRO A 182 33.77 -10.45 8.49
C PRO A 182 34.47 -10.10 7.18
N LYS A 183 35.26 -11.04 6.62
CA LYS A 183 35.95 -10.89 5.34
C LYS A 183 35.08 -11.20 4.11
N LEU A 184 33.83 -11.64 4.28
CA LEU A 184 32.95 -11.92 3.16
C LEU A 184 32.76 -10.70 2.27
N ARG A 185 33.13 -10.84 1.00
CA ARG A 185 32.94 -9.87 -0.07
C ARG A 185 31.79 -10.27 -0.99
N ARG A 186 31.59 -11.58 -1.18
CA ARG A 186 30.54 -12.14 -2.04
C ARG A 186 29.75 -13.19 -1.29
N LEU A 187 28.45 -12.95 -1.14
CA LEU A 187 27.51 -13.88 -0.54
C LEU A 187 26.37 -14.14 -1.52
N VAL A 188 26.31 -15.35 -2.06
CA VAL A 188 25.27 -15.81 -2.97
C VAL A 188 24.60 -17.00 -2.31
N VAL A 189 23.34 -16.87 -1.92
CA VAL A 189 22.57 -17.90 -1.22
C VAL A 189 21.18 -17.99 -1.85
N THR A 190 21.16 -18.40 -3.10
CA THR A 190 19.96 -18.41 -3.96
C THR A 190 19.20 -19.73 -3.81
N ASP A 191 17.88 -19.72 -4.06
CA ASP A 191 17.02 -20.91 -4.08
C ASP A 191 17.05 -21.72 -2.76
N ASN A 192 16.81 -21.03 -1.64
CA ASN A 192 16.77 -21.63 -0.31
C ASN A 192 15.44 -21.31 0.41
N ALA A 193 15.35 -21.60 1.71
CA ALA A 193 14.16 -21.37 2.52
C ALA A 193 14.39 -20.36 3.65
N LEU A 194 15.36 -19.46 3.49
CA LEU A 194 15.71 -18.47 4.52
C LEU A 194 14.54 -17.51 4.75
N SER A 195 14.07 -17.40 5.99
CA SER A 195 13.07 -16.40 6.40
C SER A 195 13.70 -15.10 6.89
N ARG A 196 14.99 -15.14 7.25
CA ARG A 196 15.81 -14.03 7.73
C ARG A 196 17.28 -14.27 7.39
N LEU A 197 18.03 -13.20 7.24
CA LEU A 197 19.49 -13.24 7.10
C LEU A 197 20.07 -11.97 7.74
N ASP A 198 21.03 -12.12 8.64
CA ASP A 198 21.79 -11.01 9.21
C ASP A 198 23.15 -10.91 8.52
N VAL A 199 23.37 -9.79 7.82
CA VAL A 199 24.63 -9.46 7.13
C VAL A 199 25.33 -8.24 7.75
N SER A 200 24.92 -7.82 8.95
CA SER A 200 25.40 -6.58 9.59
C SER A 200 26.89 -6.60 9.93
N ARG A 201 27.48 -7.78 10.11
CA ARG A 201 28.91 -7.99 10.39
C ARG A 201 29.77 -8.11 9.13
N ASN A 202 29.16 -8.31 7.96
CA ASN A 202 29.85 -8.52 6.70
C ASN A 202 29.99 -7.19 5.94
N THR A 203 30.63 -6.21 6.59
CA THR A 203 30.75 -4.82 6.08
C THR A 203 31.57 -4.72 4.78
N ALA A 204 32.38 -5.73 4.48
CA ALA A 204 33.15 -5.85 3.24
C ALA A 204 32.35 -6.36 2.03
N LEU A 205 31.07 -6.73 2.20
CA LEU A 205 30.23 -7.23 1.10
C LEU A 205 30.12 -6.20 -0.03
N ASP A 206 30.58 -6.60 -1.22
CA ASP A 206 30.40 -5.89 -2.48
C ASP A 206 29.29 -6.49 -3.35
N THR A 207 28.97 -7.77 -3.12
CA THR A 207 27.97 -8.54 -3.85
C THR A 207 27.13 -9.38 -2.89
N LEU A 208 25.82 -9.18 -2.90
CA LEU A 208 24.85 -9.97 -2.17
C LEU A 208 23.74 -10.45 -3.10
N SER A 209 23.55 -11.78 -3.18
CA SER A 209 22.37 -12.38 -3.81
C SER A 209 21.68 -13.33 -2.84
N VAL A 210 20.40 -13.07 -2.59
CA VAL A 210 19.53 -13.87 -1.72
C VAL A 210 18.24 -14.24 -2.45
N ASP A 211 18.33 -14.38 -3.77
CA ASP A 211 17.19 -14.64 -4.64
C ASP A 211 16.46 -15.92 -4.26
N ASN A 212 15.15 -15.96 -4.48
CA ASN A 212 14.29 -17.12 -4.27
C ASN A 212 14.42 -17.72 -2.86
N ASN A 213 14.22 -16.87 -1.85
CA ASN A 213 14.12 -17.25 -0.45
C ASN A 213 12.72 -16.88 0.09
N ARG A 214 12.58 -16.81 1.42
CA ARG A 214 11.32 -16.45 2.10
C ARG A 214 11.49 -15.21 2.96
N LEU A 215 12.45 -14.33 2.63
CA LEU A 215 12.78 -13.15 3.41
C LEU A 215 11.60 -12.17 3.43
N THR A 216 11.20 -11.72 4.62
CA THR A 216 10.18 -10.67 4.81
C THR A 216 10.80 -9.29 5.03
N GLY A 217 12.08 -9.25 5.40
CA GLY A 217 12.90 -8.05 5.52
C GLY A 217 14.37 -8.39 5.29
N LEU A 218 15.14 -7.38 4.89
CA LEU A 218 16.58 -7.49 4.67
C LEU A 218 17.22 -6.14 5.02
N ASP A 219 18.09 -6.12 6.03
CA ASP A 219 18.85 -4.93 6.41
C ASP A 219 20.24 -4.97 5.78
N VAL A 220 20.49 -4.02 4.88
CA VAL A 220 21.77 -3.83 4.18
C VAL A 220 22.47 -2.52 4.56
N SER A 221 22.02 -1.86 5.64
CA SER A 221 22.50 -0.53 6.05
C SER A 221 24.00 -0.49 6.39
N ARG A 222 24.57 -1.62 6.83
CA ARG A 222 25.99 -1.76 7.18
C ARG A 222 26.87 -2.17 5.99
N ASN A 223 26.28 -2.63 4.89
CA ASN A 223 27.01 -3.13 3.72
C ASN A 223 27.25 -1.99 2.72
N ILE A 224 27.91 -0.93 3.17
CA ILE A 224 28.15 0.31 2.39
C ILE A 224 29.04 0.10 1.16
N ALA A 225 29.75 -1.02 1.10
CA ALA A 225 30.58 -1.42 -0.03
C ALA A 225 29.78 -2.08 -1.18
N LEU A 226 28.48 -2.38 -0.99
CA LEU A 226 27.66 -3.06 -1.99
C LEU A 226 27.65 -2.31 -3.33
N THR A 227 27.96 -3.05 -4.38
CA THR A 227 27.86 -2.65 -5.79
C THR A 227 26.80 -3.44 -6.53
N SER A 228 26.47 -4.64 -6.05
CA SER A 228 25.44 -5.51 -6.61
C SER A 228 24.59 -6.12 -5.50
N LEU A 229 23.28 -5.90 -5.56
CA LEU A 229 22.29 -6.48 -4.66
C LEU A 229 21.16 -7.14 -5.45
N SER A 230 20.94 -8.43 -5.25
CA SER A 230 19.77 -9.16 -5.73
C SER A 230 19.02 -9.81 -4.58
N ALA A 231 17.73 -9.50 -4.47
CA ALA A 231 16.80 -10.06 -3.48
C ALA A 231 15.45 -10.40 -4.12
N SER A 232 15.48 -10.84 -5.38
CA SER A 232 14.32 -11.23 -6.17
C SER A 232 13.66 -12.50 -5.63
N GLY A 233 12.38 -12.72 -5.91
CA GLY A 233 11.65 -13.92 -5.51
C GLY A 233 11.53 -14.11 -3.99
N ASN A 234 11.37 -13.02 -3.24
CA ASN A 234 11.22 -13.03 -1.78
C ASN A 234 9.83 -12.52 -1.38
N ARG A 235 9.63 -12.23 -0.08
CA ARG A 235 8.39 -11.68 0.48
C ARG A 235 8.61 -10.28 1.06
N LEU A 236 9.56 -9.52 0.49
CA LEU A 236 9.89 -8.19 0.98
C LEU A 236 8.70 -7.25 0.76
N THR A 237 8.39 -6.46 1.79
CA THR A 237 7.37 -5.40 1.75
C THR A 237 8.01 -4.00 1.67
N SER A 238 9.26 -3.89 2.11
CA SER A 238 10.12 -2.72 2.01
C SER A 238 11.58 -3.14 1.89
N LEU A 239 12.40 -2.28 1.31
CA LEU A 239 13.85 -2.41 1.26
C LEU A 239 14.46 -1.01 1.28
N ASP A 240 15.34 -0.74 2.24
CA ASP A 240 16.11 0.51 2.31
C ASP A 240 17.52 0.28 1.73
N VAL A 241 17.79 0.95 0.61
CA VAL A 241 19.10 0.94 -0.06
C VAL A 241 19.82 2.29 0.01
N SER A 242 19.35 3.21 0.87
CA SER A 242 19.85 4.59 0.93
C SER A 242 21.32 4.72 1.35
N HIS A 243 21.84 3.73 2.08
CA HIS A 243 23.23 3.68 2.54
C HIS A 243 24.17 3.03 1.51
N ASN A 244 23.63 2.32 0.50
CA ASN A 244 24.40 1.57 -0.49
C ASN A 244 24.63 2.44 -1.75
N THR A 245 25.28 3.60 -1.55
CA THR A 245 25.47 4.63 -2.58
C THR A 245 26.34 4.18 -3.77
N ARG A 246 27.08 3.07 -3.61
CA ARG A 246 27.89 2.43 -4.65
C ARG A 246 27.14 1.40 -5.50
N LEU A 247 25.85 1.15 -5.23
CA LEU A 247 25.05 0.20 -6.00
C LEU A 247 25.00 0.58 -7.48
N ARG A 248 25.35 -0.39 -8.32
CA ARG A 248 25.26 -0.37 -9.78
C ARG A 248 24.14 -1.27 -10.28
N LEU A 249 23.94 -2.41 -9.63
CA LEU A 249 22.88 -3.36 -9.92
C LEU A 249 21.97 -3.54 -8.71
N LEU A 250 20.67 -3.38 -8.92
CA LEU A 250 19.63 -3.70 -7.94
C LEU A 250 18.53 -4.57 -8.56
N GLY A 251 18.39 -5.80 -8.05
CA GLY A 251 17.32 -6.73 -8.40
C GLY A 251 16.40 -6.99 -7.20
N VAL A 252 15.11 -6.70 -7.35
CA VAL A 252 14.06 -6.92 -6.34
C VAL A 252 12.78 -7.48 -6.94
N THR A 253 12.88 -8.14 -8.09
CA THR A 253 11.75 -8.65 -8.86
C THR A 253 10.97 -9.71 -8.09
N GLY A 254 9.65 -9.76 -8.20
CA GLY A 254 8.84 -10.81 -7.57
C GLY A 254 8.79 -10.68 -6.04
N ASN A 255 8.54 -9.47 -5.55
CA ASN A 255 8.32 -9.15 -4.14
C ASN A 255 6.95 -8.49 -3.95
N THR A 256 6.72 -7.86 -2.79
CA THR A 256 5.46 -7.14 -2.50
C THR A 256 5.68 -5.66 -2.21
N LEU A 257 6.75 -5.07 -2.76
CA LEU A 257 7.11 -3.67 -2.53
C LEU A 257 6.04 -2.73 -3.08
N SER A 258 5.56 -1.80 -2.24
CA SER A 258 4.63 -0.73 -2.65
C SER A 258 5.33 0.57 -3.01
N LYS A 259 6.58 0.73 -2.53
CA LYS A 259 7.46 1.87 -2.77
C LYS A 259 8.90 1.36 -2.84
N LEU A 260 9.72 2.04 -3.63
CA LEU A 260 11.16 1.82 -3.72
C LEU A 260 11.83 3.18 -3.93
N ASN A 261 12.77 3.52 -3.05
CA ASN A 261 13.53 4.77 -3.14
C ASN A 261 14.96 4.48 -3.58
N VAL A 262 15.32 4.94 -4.78
CA VAL A 262 16.66 4.76 -5.38
C VAL A 262 17.41 6.08 -5.57
N SER A 263 16.93 7.17 -4.95
CA SER A 263 17.49 8.53 -5.13
C SER A 263 18.96 8.67 -4.69
N ARG A 264 19.41 7.84 -3.73
CA ARG A 264 20.79 7.84 -3.24
C ARG A 264 21.73 6.94 -4.04
N ASN A 265 21.19 6.09 -4.90
CA ASN A 265 21.95 5.11 -5.68
C ASN A 265 22.28 5.69 -7.07
N THR A 266 22.97 6.84 -7.09
CA THR A 266 23.29 7.59 -8.32
C THR A 266 24.26 6.85 -9.25
N ALA A 267 24.87 5.77 -8.77
CA ALA A 267 25.72 4.87 -9.55
C ALA A 267 24.94 3.76 -10.28
N LEU A 268 23.62 3.62 -10.08
CA LEU A 268 22.80 2.57 -10.70
C LEU A 268 22.88 2.63 -12.23
N THR A 269 23.20 1.48 -12.82
CA THR A 269 23.13 1.18 -14.25
C THR A 269 21.98 0.22 -14.55
N ASP A 270 21.63 -0.66 -13.59
CA ASP A 270 20.65 -1.73 -13.78
C ASP A 270 19.66 -1.78 -12.61
N LEU A 271 18.37 -1.65 -12.92
CA LEU A 271 17.29 -1.77 -11.94
C LEU A 271 16.21 -2.74 -12.44
N SER A 272 16.07 -3.88 -11.76
CA SER A 272 14.98 -4.82 -11.96
C SER A 272 14.06 -4.83 -10.74
N ALA A 273 12.86 -4.27 -10.90
CA ALA A 273 11.83 -4.14 -9.87
C ALA A 273 10.46 -4.65 -10.36
N SER A 274 10.48 -5.58 -11.32
CA SER A 274 9.29 -6.17 -11.91
C SER A 274 8.48 -6.99 -10.89
N GLN A 275 7.22 -7.27 -11.18
CA GLN A 275 6.33 -8.11 -10.37
C GLN A 275 6.29 -7.69 -8.89
N ASN A 276 5.97 -6.41 -8.67
CA ASN A 276 5.81 -5.81 -7.36
C ASN A 276 4.44 -5.10 -7.28
N ARG A 277 4.26 -4.20 -6.30
CA ARG A 277 3.05 -3.39 -6.11
C ARG A 277 3.35 -1.89 -6.18
N LEU A 278 4.40 -1.50 -6.91
CA LEU A 278 4.85 -0.11 -6.99
C LEU A 278 3.77 0.76 -7.65
N THR A 279 3.45 1.89 -7.00
CA THR A 279 2.50 2.89 -7.51
C THR A 279 3.18 4.12 -8.11
N GLY A 280 4.44 4.34 -7.73
CA GLY A 280 5.33 5.35 -8.28
C GLY A 280 6.78 4.89 -8.16
N LEU A 281 7.63 5.38 -9.05
CA LEU A 281 9.07 5.16 -9.03
C LEU A 281 9.77 6.42 -9.55
N ASP A 282 10.63 7.03 -8.73
CA ASP A 282 11.45 8.16 -9.13
C ASP A 282 12.85 7.67 -9.49
N VAL A 283 13.21 7.81 -10.77
CA VAL A 283 14.54 7.48 -11.32
C VAL A 283 15.31 8.70 -11.80
N SER A 284 14.86 9.91 -11.46
CA SER A 284 15.44 11.18 -11.93
C SER A 284 16.89 11.41 -11.50
N HIS A 285 17.33 10.74 -10.42
CA HIS A 285 18.68 10.82 -9.88
C HIS A 285 19.62 9.73 -10.43
N ASN A 286 19.09 8.74 -11.15
CA ASN A 286 19.85 7.60 -11.68
C ASN A 286 20.29 7.88 -13.12
N LEU A 287 21.13 8.91 -13.29
CA LEU A 287 21.56 9.42 -14.60
C LEU A 287 22.41 8.42 -15.41
N LYS A 288 22.92 7.38 -14.76
CA LYS A 288 23.70 6.29 -15.37
C LYS A 288 22.85 5.08 -15.74
N LEU A 289 21.54 5.12 -15.51
CA LEU A 289 20.65 3.98 -15.74
C LEU A 289 20.61 3.61 -17.22
N GLU A 290 20.97 2.36 -17.51
CA GLU A 290 21.03 1.75 -18.83
C GLU A 290 19.89 0.73 -19.00
N ASN A 291 19.52 0.00 -17.94
CA ASN A 291 18.49 -1.03 -17.96
C ASN A 291 17.45 -0.81 -16.84
N LEU A 292 16.16 -0.74 -17.23
CA LEU A 292 15.04 -0.56 -16.30
C LEU A 292 13.91 -1.56 -16.55
N GLU A 293 13.71 -2.50 -15.63
CA GLU A 293 12.61 -3.44 -15.66
C GLU A 293 11.63 -3.16 -14.51
N ILE A 294 10.40 -2.79 -14.86
CA ILE A 294 9.32 -2.41 -13.94
C ILE A 294 8.00 -3.07 -14.32
N ARG A 295 8.06 -4.17 -15.10
CA ARG A 295 6.91 -4.96 -15.54
C ARG A 295 6.00 -5.36 -14.38
N ALA A 296 4.70 -5.48 -14.63
CA ALA A 296 3.71 -6.00 -13.70
C ALA A 296 3.75 -5.29 -12.33
N ASN A 297 3.59 -3.97 -12.37
CA ASN A 297 3.42 -3.11 -11.20
C ASN A 297 2.09 -2.33 -11.33
N ARG A 298 1.91 -1.25 -10.56
CA ARG A 298 0.72 -0.39 -10.57
C ARG A 298 1.07 1.07 -10.87
N LEU A 299 2.13 1.30 -11.65
CA LEU A 299 2.59 2.64 -11.99
C LEU A 299 1.58 3.32 -12.91
N THR A 300 1.16 4.54 -12.57
CA THR A 300 0.30 5.37 -13.43
C THR A 300 1.10 6.33 -14.29
N THR A 301 2.30 6.70 -13.83
CA THR A 301 3.23 7.61 -14.50
C THR A 301 4.67 7.13 -14.31
N ILE A 302 5.54 7.48 -15.26
CA ILE A 302 6.99 7.37 -15.10
C ILE A 302 7.64 8.56 -15.84
N ASP A 303 8.55 9.27 -15.17
CA ASP A 303 9.36 10.32 -15.79
C ASP A 303 10.74 9.77 -16.11
N LEU A 304 11.08 9.76 -17.40
CA LEU A 304 12.35 9.27 -17.94
C LEU A 304 13.17 10.39 -18.57
N SER A 305 12.78 11.66 -18.38
CA SER A 305 13.40 12.82 -19.02
C SER A 305 14.89 12.99 -18.69
N LYS A 306 15.35 12.41 -17.57
CA LYS A 306 16.75 12.46 -17.12
C LYS A 306 17.57 11.21 -17.47
N ASN A 307 16.94 10.11 -17.85
CA ASN A 307 17.59 8.82 -18.05
C ASN A 307 18.05 8.67 -19.51
N THR A 308 18.89 9.60 -19.97
CA THR A 308 19.31 9.68 -21.37
C THR A 308 20.22 8.53 -21.83
N LYS A 309 20.73 7.73 -20.89
CA LYS A 309 21.52 6.52 -21.16
C LYS A 309 20.70 5.24 -21.24
N LEU A 310 19.38 5.31 -21.04
CA LEU A 310 18.54 4.12 -20.99
C LEU A 310 18.50 3.43 -22.36
N GLN A 311 18.91 2.16 -22.40
CA GLN A 311 19.02 1.30 -23.58
C GLN A 311 17.99 0.17 -23.59
N LEU A 312 17.60 -0.33 -22.41
CA LEU A 312 16.57 -1.35 -22.23
C LEU A 312 15.50 -0.88 -21.25
N MET A 313 14.24 -1.11 -21.60
CA MET A 313 13.11 -0.84 -20.70
C MET A 313 11.98 -1.86 -20.87
N ASP A 314 11.47 -2.40 -19.76
CA ASP A 314 10.22 -3.16 -19.73
C ASP A 314 9.26 -2.57 -18.70
N ALA A 315 8.12 -2.04 -19.14
CA ALA A 315 7.03 -1.53 -18.31
C ALA A 315 5.69 -2.21 -18.59
N TYR A 316 5.71 -3.41 -19.20
CA TYR A 316 4.52 -4.19 -19.51
C TYR A 316 3.62 -4.35 -18.28
N GLY A 317 2.30 -4.23 -18.45
CA GLY A 317 1.35 -4.58 -17.41
C GLY A 317 1.37 -3.66 -16.19
N ASN A 318 1.58 -2.36 -16.41
CA ASN A 318 1.35 -1.30 -15.45
C ASN A 318 -0.02 -0.62 -15.68
N GLU A 319 -0.23 0.56 -15.10
CA GLU A 319 -1.40 1.40 -15.30
C GLU A 319 -1.02 2.74 -15.96
N LEU A 320 0.08 2.76 -16.75
CA LEU A 320 0.62 3.99 -17.31
C LEU A 320 -0.39 4.64 -18.24
N HIS A 321 -0.66 5.93 -18.02
CA HIS A 321 -1.56 6.71 -18.86
C HIS A 321 -0.87 7.40 -20.05
N ALA A 322 0.45 7.50 -20.00
CA ALA A 322 1.29 8.11 -21.02
C ALA A 322 2.71 7.63 -20.82
N LEU A 323 3.49 7.59 -21.90
CA LEU A 323 4.89 7.21 -21.86
C LEU A 323 5.69 8.04 -22.86
N ASP A 324 6.69 8.75 -22.36
CA ASP A 324 7.65 9.51 -23.15
C ASP A 324 9.04 8.90 -23.01
N VAL A 325 9.52 8.28 -24.10
CA VAL A 325 10.87 7.71 -24.22
C VAL A 325 11.66 8.43 -25.32
N SER A 326 11.30 9.67 -25.66
CA SER A 326 11.97 10.42 -26.72
C SER A 326 13.38 10.91 -26.37
N ASN A 327 13.74 10.91 -25.08
CA ASN A 327 15.06 11.32 -24.61
C ASN A 327 15.99 10.14 -24.28
N THR A 328 15.60 8.90 -24.59
CA THR A 328 16.37 7.69 -24.26
C THR A 328 17.10 7.12 -25.49
N GLN A 329 18.04 6.21 -25.24
CA GLN A 329 18.85 5.50 -26.23
C GLN A 329 18.35 4.05 -26.45
N LEU A 330 17.03 3.82 -26.38
CA LEU A 330 16.49 2.46 -26.50
C LEU A 330 16.91 1.82 -27.84
N THR A 331 17.73 0.78 -27.78
CA THR A 331 18.23 0.02 -28.95
C THR A 331 17.67 -1.40 -28.90
N GLY A 332 16.99 -1.84 -29.95
CA GLY A 332 16.40 -3.19 -30.01
C GLY A 332 15.00 -3.18 -30.59
N PHE A 333 14.80 -4.00 -31.61
CA PHE A 333 13.68 -4.06 -32.56
C PHE A 333 12.26 -4.07 -31.94
N SER A 334 11.27 -3.77 -32.77
CA SER A 334 9.81 -3.64 -32.57
C SER A 334 9.11 -4.47 -31.48
N GLN A 335 9.67 -5.61 -31.07
CA GLN A 335 9.18 -6.39 -29.92
C GLN A 335 9.35 -5.65 -28.59
N LEU A 336 10.42 -4.85 -28.43
CA LEU A 336 10.67 -4.13 -27.18
C LEU A 336 9.52 -3.17 -26.91
N ILE A 337 9.13 -2.33 -27.87
CA ILE A 337 8.11 -1.29 -27.62
C ILE A 337 6.72 -1.89 -27.35
N SER A 338 6.30 -2.92 -28.09
CA SER A 338 5.02 -3.59 -27.84
C SER A 338 5.02 -4.29 -26.48
N SER A 339 6.15 -4.89 -26.09
CA SER A 339 6.32 -5.47 -24.76
C SER A 339 6.31 -4.38 -23.67
N THR A 340 7.11 -3.32 -23.76
CA THR A 340 7.20 -2.25 -22.77
C THR A 340 5.87 -1.53 -22.56
N ALA A 341 5.15 -1.25 -23.64
CA ALA A 341 3.91 -0.48 -23.59
C ALA A 341 2.67 -1.35 -23.34
N GLY A 342 2.73 -2.65 -23.62
CA GLY A 342 1.58 -3.57 -23.54
C GLY A 342 0.89 -3.61 -22.17
N ASN A 343 -0.41 -3.89 -22.18
CA ASN A 343 -1.22 -4.06 -20.97
C ASN A 343 -1.20 -2.85 -20.00
N ASN A 344 -0.93 -1.65 -20.51
CA ASN A 344 -1.06 -0.36 -19.83
C ASN A 344 -2.40 0.32 -20.17
N ARG A 345 -2.54 1.61 -19.87
CA ARG A 345 -3.72 2.45 -20.15
C ARG A 345 -3.35 3.70 -20.94
N LEU A 346 -2.48 3.55 -21.94
CA LEU A 346 -1.85 4.67 -22.62
C LEU A 346 -2.85 5.49 -23.44
N LEU A 347 -2.79 6.80 -23.25
CA LEU A 347 -3.53 7.80 -24.01
C LEU A 347 -2.61 8.57 -24.97
N ALA A 348 -1.31 8.60 -24.67
CA ALA A 348 -0.31 9.15 -25.58
C ALA A 348 1.03 8.44 -25.42
N TYR A 349 1.80 8.45 -26.50
CA TYR A 349 3.12 7.84 -26.56
C TYR A 349 4.09 8.71 -27.38
N ARG A 350 5.35 8.79 -26.97
CA ARG A 350 6.41 9.53 -27.67
C ARG A 350 7.73 8.75 -27.70
N VAL A 351 8.37 8.69 -28.86
CA VAL A 351 9.63 7.97 -29.11
C VAL A 351 10.62 8.82 -29.92
N SER A 352 11.92 8.52 -29.82
CA SER A 352 13.00 9.30 -30.45
C SER A 352 13.21 8.95 -31.93
N THR A 353 13.41 7.68 -32.29
CA THR A 353 13.78 7.28 -33.66
C THR A 353 13.43 5.82 -33.95
N HIS A 354 13.10 5.52 -35.21
CA HIS A 354 12.96 4.20 -35.87
C HIS A 354 11.54 3.74 -36.20
N ARG A 355 11.41 3.33 -37.48
CA ARG A 355 10.17 3.01 -38.20
C ARG A 355 9.68 1.63 -37.81
N GLN A 356 8.50 1.55 -37.21
CA GLN A 356 7.51 0.49 -37.42
C GLN A 356 6.23 0.83 -36.65
N ASP A 357 5.09 0.39 -37.16
CA ASP A 357 3.80 0.52 -36.48
C ASP A 357 3.84 -0.24 -35.15
N VAL A 358 3.90 0.49 -34.05
CA VAL A 358 3.73 -0.10 -32.71
C VAL A 358 2.24 -0.34 -32.51
N ARG A 359 1.78 -1.48 -33.02
CA ARG A 359 0.50 -2.06 -32.61
C ARG A 359 0.62 -2.53 -31.17
N ILE A 360 0.04 -1.77 -30.25
CA ILE A 360 -0.09 -2.18 -28.85
C ILE A 360 -1.46 -2.82 -28.66
N ASP A 361 -1.65 -3.98 -29.27
CA ASP A 361 -2.95 -4.66 -29.36
C ASP A 361 -3.51 -5.13 -27.99
N THR A 362 -2.70 -5.03 -26.93
CA THR A 362 -3.03 -5.46 -25.56
C THR A 362 -3.33 -4.30 -24.59
N GLN A 363 -3.61 -3.09 -25.07
CA GLN A 363 -3.95 -1.95 -24.20
C GLN A 363 -5.26 -2.16 -23.43
N ARG A 364 -5.30 -1.65 -22.20
CA ARG A 364 -6.53 -1.50 -21.42
C ARG A 364 -7.10 -0.11 -21.66
N ALA A 365 -8.42 0.01 -21.64
CA ALA A 365 -9.06 1.32 -21.63
C ALA A 365 -8.68 2.10 -20.35
N TYR A 366 -8.39 3.38 -20.49
CA TYR A 366 -8.19 4.30 -19.37
C TYR A 366 -9.56 4.63 -18.74
N PRO A 367 -9.80 4.29 -17.46
CA PRO A 367 -11.08 4.52 -16.83
C PRO A 367 -11.22 5.97 -16.35
N VAL A 368 -12.42 6.53 -16.54
CA VAL A 368 -12.80 7.87 -16.11
C VAL A 368 -14.09 7.80 -15.30
N ASP A 369 -14.03 8.23 -14.05
CA ASP A 369 -15.19 8.45 -13.20
C ASP A 369 -15.80 9.83 -13.48
N GLY A 370 -16.47 9.95 -14.63
CA GLY A 370 -17.06 11.22 -15.08
C GLY A 370 -17.63 11.16 -16.49
N ARG A 371 -17.99 12.34 -17.02
CA ARG A 371 -18.50 12.54 -18.39
C ARG A 371 -17.48 13.09 -19.37
N SER A 372 -16.30 13.46 -18.89
CA SER A 372 -15.23 14.02 -19.72
C SER A 372 -13.88 13.89 -19.02
N LEU A 373 -12.81 13.88 -19.80
CA LEU A 373 -11.43 13.96 -19.32
C LEU A 373 -10.68 15.04 -20.11
N ASN A 374 -9.89 15.87 -19.43
CA ASN A 374 -8.99 16.80 -20.10
C ASN A 374 -7.61 16.15 -20.27
N LEU A 375 -7.30 15.72 -21.50
CA LEU A 375 -6.06 15.01 -21.82
C LEU A 375 -4.82 15.89 -21.64
N ARG A 376 -4.91 17.21 -21.87
CA ARG A 376 -3.78 18.14 -21.69
C ARG A 376 -3.48 18.43 -20.22
N GLN A 377 -4.47 18.33 -19.34
CA GLN A 377 -4.25 18.43 -17.89
C GLN A 377 -3.60 17.15 -17.34
N LEU A 378 -4.01 16.00 -17.86
CA LEU A 378 -3.46 14.71 -17.46
C LEU A 378 -2.06 14.48 -18.03
N ILE A 379 -1.85 14.88 -19.28
CA ILE A 379 -0.64 14.66 -20.06
C ILE A 379 -0.22 16.04 -20.61
N PRO A 380 0.61 16.80 -19.88
CA PRO A 380 0.95 18.17 -20.24
C PRO A 380 1.51 18.34 -21.66
N TRP A 381 2.17 17.31 -22.18
CA TRP A 381 2.76 17.28 -23.51
C TRP A 381 1.85 16.72 -24.61
N PHE A 382 0.58 16.41 -24.30
CA PHE A 382 -0.40 15.88 -25.25
C PHE A 382 -0.66 16.86 -26.40
N ASP A 383 -0.60 16.34 -27.62
CA ASP A 383 -0.80 17.12 -28.82
C ASP A 383 -2.05 16.66 -29.59
N VAL A 384 -3.11 17.48 -29.55
CA VAL A 384 -4.39 17.17 -30.17
C VAL A 384 -4.28 17.09 -31.70
N SER A 385 -3.32 17.75 -32.35
CA SER A 385 -3.18 17.64 -33.81
C SER A 385 -2.69 16.27 -34.27
N LYS A 386 -2.24 15.42 -33.33
CA LYS A 386 -1.83 14.03 -33.60
C LYS A 386 -2.98 13.03 -33.47
N VAL A 387 -4.18 13.51 -33.13
CA VAL A 387 -5.37 12.67 -32.94
C VAL A 387 -6.13 12.49 -34.26
N SER A 388 -6.49 11.25 -34.58
CA SER A 388 -7.35 10.88 -35.71
C SER A 388 -8.33 9.76 -35.34
N ASN A 389 -9.26 9.41 -36.24
CA ASN A 389 -10.14 8.25 -36.10
C ASN A 389 -10.92 8.16 -34.76
N VAL A 390 -11.40 9.31 -34.25
CA VAL A 390 -12.20 9.36 -33.01
C VAL A 390 -13.54 8.65 -33.21
N ARG A 391 -13.89 7.71 -32.33
CA ARG A 391 -15.16 6.95 -32.35
C ARG A 391 -15.79 6.90 -30.97
N GLY A 392 -17.13 6.80 -30.91
CA GLY A 392 -17.89 6.71 -29.66
C GLY A 392 -18.03 8.02 -28.88
N GLY A 393 -17.47 9.13 -29.38
CA GLY A 393 -17.47 10.42 -28.71
C GLY A 393 -16.78 11.51 -29.51
N THR A 394 -16.28 12.52 -28.79
CA THR A 394 -15.61 13.70 -29.36
C THR A 394 -14.34 14.02 -28.58
N ILE A 395 -13.38 14.67 -29.26
CA ILE A 395 -12.21 15.30 -28.64
C ILE A 395 -12.18 16.76 -29.12
N SER A 396 -12.24 17.71 -28.19
CA SER A 396 -12.18 19.15 -28.52
C SER A 396 -10.76 19.59 -28.89
N ARG A 397 -10.63 20.77 -29.51
CA ARG A 397 -9.31 21.42 -29.75
C ARG A 397 -8.51 21.66 -28.45
N SER A 398 -9.22 21.88 -27.34
CA SER A 398 -8.62 22.03 -26.00
C SER A 398 -8.20 20.70 -25.36
N GLY A 399 -8.43 19.55 -26.03
CA GLY A 399 -8.03 18.22 -25.54
C GLY A 399 -9.03 17.59 -24.58
N VAL A 400 -10.28 18.07 -24.53
CA VAL A 400 -11.34 17.48 -23.72
C VAL A 400 -11.98 16.34 -24.50
N ILE A 401 -11.84 15.11 -23.99
CA ILE A 401 -12.50 13.92 -24.52
C ILE A 401 -13.79 13.65 -23.76
N ALA A 402 -14.87 13.38 -24.49
CA ALA A 402 -16.18 13.06 -23.92
C ALA A 402 -16.92 12.04 -24.81
N PRO A 403 -17.71 11.12 -24.23
CA PRO A 403 -18.54 10.21 -25.00
C PRO A 403 -19.69 10.96 -25.68
N ALA A 404 -20.31 10.32 -26.68
CA ALA A 404 -21.41 10.92 -27.42
C ALA A 404 -22.56 11.36 -26.49
N ALA A 405 -23.29 12.41 -26.88
CA ALA A 405 -24.44 12.89 -26.12
C ALA A 405 -25.45 11.75 -25.87
N GLY A 406 -25.88 11.57 -24.61
CA GLY A 406 -26.79 10.49 -24.22
C GLY A 406 -26.12 9.14 -23.93
N ALA A 407 -24.79 9.03 -23.99
CA ALA A 407 -24.08 7.79 -23.69
C ALA A 407 -24.27 7.32 -22.23
N LYS A 408 -24.41 6.00 -22.04
CA LYS A 408 -24.61 5.34 -20.73
C LYS A 408 -23.29 5.04 -20.02
N ALA A 409 -23.36 4.63 -18.75
CA ALA A 409 -22.19 4.11 -18.03
C ALA A 409 -21.57 2.92 -18.78
N GLY A 410 -20.24 2.89 -18.83
CA GLY A 410 -19.48 1.92 -19.64
C GLY A 410 -19.23 2.38 -21.08
N ALA A 411 -19.63 3.60 -21.46
CA ALA A 411 -19.32 4.16 -22.78
C ALA A 411 -17.80 4.23 -23.00
N VAL A 412 -17.38 3.87 -24.21
CA VAL A 412 -15.97 3.90 -24.61
C VAL A 412 -15.78 4.88 -25.75
N VAL A 413 -14.76 5.73 -25.63
CA VAL A 413 -14.29 6.60 -26.71
C VAL A 413 -12.93 6.10 -27.13
N THR A 414 -12.76 5.79 -28.41
CA THR A 414 -11.46 5.41 -28.99
C THR A 414 -10.94 6.50 -29.92
N TYR A 415 -9.63 6.57 -30.07
CA TYR A 415 -8.97 7.42 -31.04
C TYR A 415 -7.58 6.88 -31.38
N ASP A 416 -7.08 7.28 -32.54
CA ASP A 416 -5.72 7.02 -32.97
C ASP A 416 -4.85 8.21 -32.59
N TYR A 417 -3.67 7.96 -32.01
CA TYR A 417 -2.69 8.96 -31.67
C TYR A 417 -1.38 8.70 -32.41
N ALA A 418 -0.99 9.62 -33.29
CA ALA A 418 0.22 9.51 -34.09
C ALA A 418 1.48 9.70 -33.20
N ALA A 419 2.20 8.62 -32.91
CA ALA A 419 3.42 8.63 -32.10
C ALA A 419 4.69 8.88 -32.92
N GLY A 420 4.57 9.58 -34.05
CA GLY A 420 5.68 9.82 -34.97
C GLY A 420 6.15 8.54 -35.65
N LYS A 421 7.45 8.24 -35.59
CA LYS A 421 8.03 7.05 -36.27
C LYS A 421 7.65 5.71 -35.62
N ALA A 422 7.12 5.71 -34.41
CA ALA A 422 6.53 4.53 -33.76
C ALA A 422 5.13 4.15 -34.29
N GLY A 423 4.61 4.85 -35.30
CA GLY A 423 3.29 4.59 -35.84
C GLY A 423 2.17 5.09 -34.93
N THR A 424 1.09 4.32 -34.83
CA THR A 424 -0.18 4.77 -34.27
C THR A 424 -0.53 4.03 -32.99
N LEU A 425 -0.74 4.77 -31.90
CA LEU A 425 -1.35 4.25 -30.67
C LEU A 425 -2.88 4.26 -30.84
N HIS A 426 -3.51 3.10 -30.69
CA HIS A 426 -4.97 2.98 -30.61
C HIS A 426 -5.42 3.15 -29.16
N ALA A 427 -5.75 4.38 -28.77
CA ALA A 427 -6.13 4.72 -27.40
C ALA A 427 -7.62 4.48 -27.16
N SER A 428 -7.97 4.14 -25.91
CA SER A 428 -9.34 3.88 -25.49
C SER A 428 -9.59 4.45 -24.09
N VAL A 429 -10.70 5.16 -23.92
CA VAL A 429 -11.14 5.77 -22.65
C VAL A 429 -12.52 5.21 -22.31
N SER A 430 -12.66 4.62 -21.13
CA SER A 430 -13.94 4.09 -20.64
C SER A 430 -14.53 4.98 -19.55
N PHE A 431 -15.80 5.33 -19.68
CA PHE A 431 -16.48 6.27 -18.78
C PHE A 431 -17.47 5.52 -17.89
N THR A 432 -17.25 5.51 -16.57
CA THR A 432 -18.13 4.83 -15.62
C THR A 432 -19.38 5.67 -15.27
N MET A 433 -19.37 6.97 -15.63
CA MET A 433 -20.48 7.92 -15.37
C MET A 433 -20.90 7.97 -13.89
N LYS A 434 -19.97 7.67 -12.97
CA LYS A 434 -20.24 7.65 -11.53
C LYS A 434 -20.56 9.07 -11.05
N GLY A 435 -21.82 9.32 -10.71
CA GLY A 435 -22.31 10.63 -10.23
C GLY A 435 -23.52 11.25 -10.96
N ALA A 436 -24.22 10.53 -11.85
CA ALA A 436 -25.50 11.01 -12.40
C ALA A 436 -26.71 10.47 -11.61
N PRO A 437 -27.71 11.30 -11.26
CA PRO A 437 -28.92 10.81 -10.59
C PRO A 437 -29.72 9.87 -11.50
N ALA A 438 -30.24 8.79 -10.93
CA ALA A 438 -31.20 7.91 -11.60
C ALA A 438 -32.43 8.71 -12.06
N PRO A 439 -33.15 8.28 -13.14
CA PRO A 439 -34.38 8.93 -13.54
C PRO A 439 -35.37 8.97 -12.37
N VAL A 440 -35.80 10.17 -12.00
CA VAL A 440 -36.72 10.39 -10.88
C VAL A 440 -38.10 9.84 -11.25
N VAL A 441 -38.50 8.74 -10.62
CA VAL A 441 -39.88 8.23 -10.70
C VAL A 441 -40.79 9.19 -9.92
N TYR A 442 -41.83 9.72 -10.54
CA TYR A 442 -42.80 10.61 -9.88
C TYR A 442 -44.06 9.86 -9.43
N ARG A 443 -44.63 10.28 -8.29
CA ARG A 443 -45.92 9.85 -7.75
C ARG A 443 -46.89 11.02 -7.74
N THR A 444 -48.15 10.74 -8.08
CA THR A 444 -49.23 11.72 -8.05
C THR A 444 -49.98 11.63 -6.73
N VAL A 445 -50.13 12.77 -6.05
CA VAL A 445 -51.00 12.93 -4.89
C VAL A 445 -52.22 13.74 -5.31
N SER A 446 -53.38 13.11 -5.28
CA SER A 446 -54.66 13.76 -5.57
C SER A 446 -55.35 14.18 -4.28
N PHE A 447 -56.02 15.33 -4.29
CA PHE A 447 -56.68 15.91 -3.13
C PHE A 447 -58.20 15.93 -3.34
N ASN A 448 -58.93 15.05 -2.64
CA ASN A 448 -60.38 15.06 -2.61
C ASN A 448 -60.86 15.93 -1.44
N SER A 449 -61.31 17.15 -1.74
CA SER A 449 -61.76 18.13 -0.74
C SER A 449 -63.05 17.75 -0.02
N ASN A 450 -63.74 16.67 -0.43
CA ASN A 450 -64.90 16.10 0.25
C ASN A 450 -65.95 17.18 0.62
N GLY A 451 -66.42 17.90 -0.40
CA GLY A 451 -67.39 18.99 -0.29
C GLY A 451 -66.82 20.39 0.02
N GLY A 452 -65.49 20.55 0.08
CA GLY A 452 -64.82 21.87 0.14
C GLY A 452 -64.30 22.38 -1.20
N SER A 453 -63.68 23.55 -1.20
CA SER A 453 -63.07 24.17 -2.40
C SER A 453 -62.06 23.24 -3.11
N LYS A 454 -61.98 23.32 -4.44
CA LYS A 454 -61.11 22.47 -5.28
C LYS A 454 -59.63 22.64 -4.93
N VAL A 455 -58.90 21.53 -4.92
CA VAL A 455 -57.45 21.50 -4.66
C VAL A 455 -56.76 20.73 -5.78
N ALA A 456 -55.72 21.34 -6.38
CA ALA A 456 -54.97 20.73 -7.47
C ALA A 456 -54.09 19.56 -6.99
N SER A 457 -54.04 18.49 -7.78
CA SER A 457 -53.11 17.38 -7.55
C SER A 457 -51.65 17.82 -7.71
N GLN A 458 -50.75 17.15 -7.01
CA GLN A 458 -49.32 17.42 -7.05
C GLN A 458 -48.54 16.18 -7.50
N LYS A 459 -47.43 16.39 -8.21
CA LYS A 459 -46.45 15.33 -8.54
C LYS A 459 -45.21 15.50 -7.66
N VAL A 460 -44.75 14.42 -7.05
CA VAL A 460 -43.55 14.38 -6.21
C VAL A 460 -42.66 13.22 -6.62
N ALA A 461 -41.34 13.34 -6.43
CA ALA A 461 -40.43 12.21 -6.59
C ALA A 461 -40.86 11.03 -5.67
N ASN A 462 -40.58 9.80 -6.07
CA ASN A 462 -40.87 8.60 -5.28
C ASN A 462 -40.11 8.64 -3.94
N GLY A 463 -40.85 8.52 -2.82
CA GLY A 463 -40.34 8.75 -1.47
C GLY A 463 -40.27 10.24 -1.08
N GLY A 464 -40.50 11.15 -2.02
CA GLY A 464 -40.59 12.59 -1.80
C GLY A 464 -41.85 12.99 -1.04
N LYS A 465 -41.80 14.15 -0.40
CA LYS A 465 -42.89 14.70 0.39
C LYS A 465 -43.78 15.58 -0.48
N VAL A 466 -45.09 15.42 -0.35
CA VAL A 466 -46.06 16.33 -0.96
C VAL A 466 -46.16 17.61 -0.15
N LYS A 467 -46.20 18.77 -0.83
CA LYS A 467 -46.40 20.05 -0.14
C LYS A 467 -47.85 20.10 0.33
N GLN A 468 -48.07 20.43 1.59
CA GLN A 468 -49.45 20.62 2.07
C GLN A 468 -50.11 21.74 1.26
N PRO A 469 -51.22 21.47 0.56
CA PRO A 469 -51.94 22.51 -0.17
C PRO A 469 -52.57 23.47 0.84
N LYS A 470 -52.92 24.68 0.39
CA LYS A 470 -53.75 25.59 1.18
C LYS A 470 -55.00 24.82 1.62
N ASN A 471 -55.34 24.93 2.90
CA ASN A 471 -56.49 24.22 3.45
C ASN A 471 -57.74 24.61 2.63
N PRO A 472 -58.51 23.62 2.13
CA PRO A 472 -59.74 23.92 1.44
C PRO A 472 -60.72 24.55 2.42
N THR A 473 -61.68 25.30 1.90
CA THR A 473 -62.75 25.92 2.70
C THR A 473 -64.07 25.22 2.44
N ARG A 474 -64.87 25.02 3.49
CA ARG A 474 -66.24 24.50 3.43
C ARG A 474 -67.10 25.31 4.40
N SER A 475 -68.18 25.93 3.91
CA SER A 475 -69.04 26.80 4.72
C SER A 475 -69.61 26.04 5.93
N GLY A 476 -69.47 26.62 7.13
CA GLY A 476 -69.94 26.03 8.40
C GLY A 476 -69.01 24.99 9.05
N TYR A 477 -67.86 24.66 8.45
CA TYR A 477 -66.95 23.63 8.95
C TYR A 477 -65.48 24.09 9.01
N ALA A 478 -64.78 23.71 10.08
CA ALA A 478 -63.33 23.75 10.22
C ALA A 478 -62.70 22.57 9.50
N PHE A 479 -61.63 22.85 8.76
CA PHE A 479 -60.82 21.81 8.15
C PHE A 479 -60.02 21.05 9.22
N ALA A 480 -60.32 19.77 9.42
CA ALA A 480 -59.69 18.94 10.45
C ALA A 480 -58.35 18.31 9.99
N GLY A 481 -58.15 18.22 8.68
CA GLY A 481 -56.92 17.71 8.06
C GLY A 481 -57.17 16.84 6.83
N TRP A 482 -56.08 16.48 6.17
CA TRP A 482 -56.04 15.51 5.08
C TRP A 482 -55.84 14.09 5.64
N TYR A 483 -56.54 13.10 5.10
CA TYR A 483 -56.50 11.72 5.56
C TYR A 483 -56.22 10.77 4.40
N TYR A 484 -55.47 9.71 4.66
CA TYR A 484 -55.31 8.57 3.74
C TYR A 484 -56.01 7.37 4.39
N GLY A 485 -57.16 6.97 3.83
CA GLY A 485 -58.08 6.06 4.50
C GLY A 485 -58.55 6.64 5.84
N ASN A 486 -58.32 5.92 6.94
CA ASN A 486 -58.75 6.34 8.28
C ASN A 486 -57.70 7.16 9.05
N ALA A 487 -56.44 7.18 8.60
CA ALA A 487 -55.34 7.85 9.29
C ALA A 487 -55.11 9.28 8.78
N LYS A 488 -54.84 10.22 9.70
CA LYS A 488 -54.48 11.59 9.34
C LYS A 488 -53.12 11.58 8.64
N TRP A 489 -53.04 12.24 7.50
CA TRP A 489 -51.85 12.28 6.67
C TRP A 489 -50.80 13.23 7.26
N ASP A 490 -49.60 12.71 7.49
CA ASP A 490 -48.41 13.50 7.84
C ASP A 490 -47.69 13.92 6.55
N PHE A 491 -47.65 15.21 6.25
CA PHE A 491 -46.96 15.75 5.08
C PHE A 491 -45.43 15.61 5.16
N ASN A 492 -44.89 15.19 6.31
CA ASN A 492 -43.49 14.76 6.43
C ASN A 492 -43.25 13.31 6.00
N ARG A 493 -44.31 12.53 5.75
CA ARG A 493 -44.21 11.17 5.24
C ARG A 493 -43.94 11.18 3.73
N GLY A 494 -42.96 10.38 3.31
CA GLY A 494 -42.65 10.18 1.90
C GLY A 494 -43.77 9.43 1.16
N VAL A 495 -44.03 9.84 -0.08
CA VAL A 495 -45.05 9.23 -0.95
C VAL A 495 -44.40 8.22 -1.87
N THR A 496 -44.68 6.94 -1.67
CA THR A 496 -44.05 5.82 -2.42
C THR A 496 -44.96 5.21 -3.49
N ALA A 497 -46.22 5.64 -3.59
CA ALA A 497 -47.18 5.23 -4.59
C ALA A 497 -48.14 6.40 -4.92
N ASN A 498 -48.93 6.30 -5.98
CA ASN A 498 -49.99 7.27 -6.23
C ASN A 498 -51.05 7.14 -5.15
N ILE A 499 -51.44 8.25 -4.52
CA ILE A 499 -52.38 8.26 -3.40
C ILE A 499 -53.42 9.37 -3.56
N THR A 500 -54.58 9.16 -2.95
CA THR A 500 -55.62 10.19 -2.82
C THR A 500 -55.80 10.53 -1.36
N LEU A 501 -55.66 11.81 -1.01
CA LEU A 501 -55.90 12.33 0.33
C LEU A 501 -57.28 12.97 0.38
N THR A 502 -58.07 12.60 1.39
CA THR A 502 -59.44 13.06 1.57
C THR A 502 -59.53 14.04 2.74
N ALA A 503 -60.18 15.18 2.53
CA ALA A 503 -60.41 16.17 3.57
C ALA A 503 -61.43 15.66 4.61
N LYS A 504 -61.13 15.83 5.89
CA LYS A 504 -62.12 15.70 6.99
C LYS A 504 -62.41 17.06 7.61
N TRP A 505 -63.62 17.18 8.13
CA TRP A 505 -64.22 18.43 8.55
C TRP A 505 -64.82 18.29 9.96
N THR A 506 -64.65 19.31 10.78
CA THR A 506 -65.32 19.45 12.08
C THR A 506 -66.27 20.64 11.96
N LYS A 507 -67.51 20.55 12.44
CA LYS A 507 -68.43 21.70 12.39
C LYS A 507 -67.89 22.85 13.27
N ASN A 508 -67.84 24.08 12.75
CA ASN A 508 -67.26 25.21 13.49
C ASN A 508 -68.14 25.60 14.70
N ALA A 509 -67.49 25.88 15.84
CA ALA A 509 -68.06 26.65 16.95
C ALA A 509 -67.50 28.10 16.91
N THR A 510 -68.28 29.08 17.37
CA THR A 510 -68.08 30.54 17.20
C THR A 510 -66.77 31.07 17.86
N PRO A 511 -66.06 32.08 17.31
CA PRO A 511 -64.59 32.20 17.46
C PRO A 511 -64.04 33.34 18.35
N SER A 512 -62.78 33.21 18.81
CA SER A 512 -61.85 34.31 19.17
C SER A 512 -60.36 34.01 18.81
N LYS A 513 -59.45 35.00 18.99
CA LYS A 513 -58.40 35.57 18.07
C LYS A 513 -56.92 35.05 18.23
N PRO A 514 -56.00 35.16 17.22
CA PRO A 514 -54.62 34.59 17.22
C PRO A 514 -53.42 35.58 17.26
N SER A 515 -52.18 35.09 17.52
CA SER A 515 -50.88 35.80 17.58
C SER A 515 -49.76 35.24 16.65
N GLU A 516 -48.63 35.98 16.59
CA GLU A 516 -47.65 36.27 15.48
C GLU A 516 -46.34 35.39 15.43
N PRO A 517 -45.25 35.67 14.62
CA PRO A 517 -44.50 34.68 13.81
C PRO A 517 -43.07 34.28 14.30
N SER A 518 -42.43 33.30 13.65
CA SER A 518 -41.26 32.51 14.12
C SER A 518 -39.84 32.92 13.62
N LYS A 519 -38.81 32.61 14.45
CA LYS A 519 -37.35 32.95 14.38
C LYS A 519 -36.48 32.05 13.44
N PRO A 520 -35.27 32.52 13.02
CA PRO A 520 -34.36 31.83 12.08
C PRO A 520 -33.64 30.57 12.65
N GLN A 521 -33.37 29.58 11.76
CA GLN A 521 -32.78 28.26 12.08
C GLN A 521 -31.24 28.26 12.14
N VAL A 522 -30.67 27.71 13.23
CA VAL A 522 -29.22 27.51 13.46
C VAL A 522 -28.79 26.07 13.09
N LYS A 523 -27.59 25.89 12.50
CA LYS A 523 -27.04 24.58 12.11
C LYS A 523 -26.59 23.76 13.34
N GLN A 524 -27.28 22.65 13.57
CA GLN A 524 -27.09 21.74 14.70
C GLN A 524 -25.96 20.72 14.46
N VAL A 525 -25.14 20.46 15.48
CA VAL A 525 -24.06 19.46 15.46
C VAL A 525 -24.26 18.50 16.64
N PRO A 526 -24.42 17.18 16.44
CA PRO A 526 -24.61 16.26 17.55
C PRO A 526 -23.31 15.94 18.28
N VAL A 527 -23.36 15.82 19.61
CA VAL A 527 -22.28 15.26 20.44
C VAL A 527 -22.73 13.91 20.98
N TYR A 528 -21.93 12.88 20.72
CA TYR A 528 -22.16 11.51 21.13
C TYR A 528 -21.43 11.22 22.44
N ARG A 529 -22.05 10.44 23.34
CA ARG A 529 -21.46 9.98 24.60
C ARG A 529 -21.36 8.47 24.60
N VAL A 530 -20.16 7.93 24.82
CA VAL A 530 -19.94 6.48 25.00
C VAL A 530 -19.26 6.20 26.34
N TYR A 531 -19.55 5.04 26.91
CA TYR A 531 -19.08 4.63 28.23
C TYR A 531 -18.36 3.28 28.17
N ASN A 532 -17.15 3.20 28.73
CA ASN A 532 -16.42 1.95 28.87
C ASN A 532 -16.71 1.31 30.24
N ARG A 533 -17.42 0.19 30.25
CA ARG A 533 -17.74 -0.52 31.51
C ARG A 533 -16.51 -1.11 32.22
N ARG A 534 -15.41 -1.36 31.50
CA ARG A 534 -14.19 -1.94 32.06
C ARG A 534 -13.31 -0.90 32.73
N SER A 535 -13.14 0.27 32.11
CA SER A 535 -12.29 1.34 32.65
C SER A 535 -13.06 2.41 33.42
N GLY A 536 -14.39 2.47 33.30
CA GLY A 536 -15.21 3.51 33.90
C GLY A 536 -15.18 4.86 33.16
N LEU A 537 -14.49 4.93 32.02
CA LEU A 537 -14.27 6.18 31.28
C LEU A 537 -15.47 6.57 30.42
N HIS A 538 -15.74 7.88 30.35
CA HIS A 538 -16.68 8.46 29.38
C HIS A 538 -15.93 9.18 28.25
N HIS A 539 -16.40 9.01 27.01
CA HIS A 539 -15.87 9.74 25.85
C HIS A 539 -16.95 10.51 25.11
N TYR A 540 -16.62 11.74 24.71
CA TYR A 540 -17.52 12.67 24.00
C TYR A 540 -16.92 13.08 22.67
N THR A 541 -17.69 12.95 21.59
CA THR A 541 -17.22 13.30 20.24
C THR A 541 -18.35 13.76 19.33
N THR A 542 -18.03 14.67 18.40
CA THR A 542 -18.91 15.02 17.27
C THR A 542 -18.69 14.10 16.07
N ASN A 543 -17.64 13.28 16.08
CA ASN A 543 -17.31 12.35 15.01
C ASN A 543 -18.07 11.03 15.20
N LYS A 544 -19.09 10.82 14.35
CA LYS A 544 -19.88 9.58 14.37
C LYS A 544 -19.02 8.32 14.14
N ALA A 545 -17.99 8.39 13.30
CA ALA A 545 -17.12 7.25 13.03
C ALA A 545 -16.25 6.88 14.25
N GLU A 546 -15.77 7.87 15.00
CA GLU A 546 -15.05 7.65 16.27
C GLU A 546 -15.95 6.98 17.30
N LYS A 547 -17.20 7.46 17.43
CA LYS A 547 -18.21 6.82 18.28
C LYS A 547 -18.49 5.37 17.85
N ASP A 548 -18.75 5.13 16.56
CA ASP A 548 -19.05 3.80 16.04
C ASP A 548 -17.86 2.84 16.25
N MET A 549 -16.63 3.34 16.11
CA MET A 549 -15.41 2.57 16.39
C MET A 549 -15.31 2.17 17.87
N LEU A 550 -15.54 3.10 18.80
CA LEU A 550 -15.50 2.80 20.24
C LEU A 550 -16.60 1.79 20.64
N VAL A 551 -17.80 1.94 20.08
CA VAL A 551 -18.90 0.97 20.29
C VAL A 551 -18.49 -0.43 19.78
N ARG A 552 -17.86 -0.50 18.61
CA ARG A 552 -17.33 -1.77 18.07
C ARG A 552 -16.24 -2.39 18.97
N LEU A 553 -15.47 -1.57 19.68
CA LEU A 553 -14.49 -1.99 20.68
C LEU A 553 -15.11 -2.33 22.06
N GLY A 554 -16.44 -2.42 22.14
CA GLY A 554 -17.16 -2.84 23.34
C GLY A 554 -17.59 -1.71 24.29
N TRP A 555 -17.46 -0.45 23.88
CA TRP A 555 -18.01 0.67 24.65
C TRP A 555 -19.53 0.73 24.49
N ARG A 556 -20.24 1.11 25.56
CA ARG A 556 -21.69 1.30 25.53
C ARG A 556 -22.02 2.66 24.93
N ASP A 557 -22.86 2.70 23.89
CA ASP A 557 -23.44 3.94 23.40
C ASP A 557 -24.48 4.45 24.41
N GLU A 558 -24.27 5.64 24.94
CA GLU A 558 -25.19 6.32 25.87
C GLU A 558 -25.91 7.51 25.23
N SER A 559 -25.71 7.71 23.93
CA SER A 559 -26.41 8.72 23.15
C SER A 559 -27.87 8.29 23.01
N ARG A 560 -28.81 8.93 23.73
CA ARG A 560 -30.24 8.53 23.76
C ARG A 560 -30.88 8.64 22.37
N LYS A 561 -30.82 7.56 21.58
CA LYS A 561 -31.33 7.37 20.20
C LYS A 561 -30.80 8.31 19.10
N ALA A 562 -30.18 9.45 19.42
CA ALA A 562 -29.62 10.37 18.40
C ALA A 562 -28.34 11.10 18.83
N ALA A 563 -28.28 11.67 20.04
CA ALA A 563 -27.10 12.38 20.59
C ALA A 563 -27.21 12.47 22.12
N SER A 564 -26.11 12.76 22.81
CA SER A 564 -26.12 13.14 24.23
C SER A 564 -26.61 14.58 24.41
N PHE A 565 -26.11 15.48 23.56
CA PHE A 565 -26.53 16.87 23.46
C PHE A 565 -26.21 17.44 22.07
N ILE A 566 -26.77 18.61 21.75
CA ILE A 566 -26.67 19.24 20.42
C ILE A 566 -25.95 20.58 20.52
N THR A 567 -24.80 20.67 19.87
CA THR A 567 -23.99 21.88 19.79
C THR A 567 -24.20 22.58 18.42
N VAL A 568 -23.43 23.64 18.13
CA VAL A 568 -23.60 24.41 16.88
C VAL A 568 -22.34 24.40 16.02
N SER A 569 -22.47 24.78 14.75
CA SER A 569 -21.30 24.99 13.89
C SER A 569 -20.51 26.22 14.34
N LYS A 570 -19.19 26.21 14.08
CA LYS A 570 -18.28 27.33 14.35
C LYS A 570 -18.76 28.67 13.80
N ASP A 571 -19.53 28.65 12.71
CA ASP A 571 -20.03 29.85 12.02
C ASP A 571 -21.28 30.46 12.69
N THR A 572 -21.75 29.88 13.79
CA THR A 572 -22.93 30.39 14.51
C THR A 572 -22.55 31.66 15.29
N PRO A 573 -23.28 32.78 15.12
CA PRO A 573 -23.00 34.02 15.84
C PRO A 573 -22.96 33.80 17.36
N GLY A 574 -21.86 34.21 17.98
CA GLY A 574 -21.65 34.10 19.43
C GLY A 574 -21.28 32.71 19.96
N ALA A 575 -20.94 31.76 19.09
CA ALA A 575 -20.53 30.42 19.52
C ALA A 575 -19.10 30.41 20.10
N LYS A 576 -18.90 29.68 21.21
CA LYS A 576 -17.63 29.60 21.96
C LYS A 576 -16.96 28.22 21.83
N PRO A 577 -15.64 28.13 21.63
CA PRO A 577 -14.95 26.86 21.45
C PRO A 577 -14.83 26.08 22.76
N VAL A 578 -15.15 24.78 22.72
CA VAL A 578 -14.87 23.80 23.79
C VAL A 578 -13.59 23.06 23.42
N TYR A 579 -12.55 23.21 24.23
CA TYR A 579 -11.25 22.57 24.07
C TYR A 579 -11.26 21.14 24.59
N ARG A 580 -10.42 20.26 24.01
CA ARG A 580 -10.25 18.86 24.43
C ARG A 580 -8.80 18.56 24.78
N GLU A 581 -8.60 17.97 25.95
CA GLU A 581 -7.30 17.53 26.44
C GLU A 581 -7.33 16.05 26.82
N TYR A 582 -6.24 15.33 26.54
CA TYR A 582 -6.12 13.90 26.84
C TYR A 582 -4.94 13.62 27.77
N ASN A 583 -5.21 12.94 28.89
CA ASN A 583 -4.19 12.45 29.80
C ASN A 583 -3.73 11.04 29.39
N ARG A 584 -2.55 10.95 28.80
CA ARG A 584 -1.97 9.67 28.36
C ARG A 584 -1.68 8.69 29.50
N ARG A 585 -1.54 9.17 30.74
CA ARG A 585 -1.20 8.33 31.90
C ARG A 585 -2.43 7.66 32.50
N THR A 586 -3.56 8.38 32.55
CA THR A 586 -4.80 7.86 33.17
C THR A 586 -5.83 7.40 32.15
N GLY A 587 -5.75 7.87 30.90
CA GLY A 587 -6.78 7.65 29.89
C GLY A 587 -7.91 8.68 29.91
N ASN A 588 -7.91 9.60 30.89
CA ASN A 588 -8.98 10.56 31.09
C ASN A 588 -8.95 11.65 30.02
N HIS A 589 -10.13 12.17 29.69
CA HIS A 589 -10.29 13.33 28.84
C HIS A 589 -10.94 14.48 29.61
N ASN A 590 -10.57 15.70 29.24
CA ASN A 590 -11.23 16.91 29.72
C ASN A 590 -11.82 17.69 28.54
N TRP A 591 -12.95 18.36 28.80
CA TRP A 591 -13.59 19.27 27.86
C TRP A 591 -13.93 20.57 28.58
N THR A 592 -13.41 21.70 28.09
CA THR A 592 -13.59 22.98 28.79
C THR A 592 -13.80 24.16 27.85
N LEU A 593 -14.68 25.09 28.26
CA LEU A 593 -14.75 26.44 27.68
C LEU A 593 -13.67 27.38 28.24
N ASN A 594 -13.02 27.01 29.34
CA ASN A 594 -12.04 27.84 30.01
C ASN A 594 -10.66 27.63 29.39
N LYS A 595 -10.21 28.61 28.60
CA LYS A 595 -8.89 28.56 27.95
C LYS A 595 -7.74 28.49 28.97
N ALA A 596 -7.86 29.09 30.14
CA ALA A 596 -6.81 29.02 31.15
C ALA A 596 -6.69 27.61 31.77
N GLU A 597 -7.82 26.89 31.94
CA GLU A 597 -7.82 25.48 32.36
C GLU A 597 -7.16 24.59 31.30
N HIS A 598 -7.50 24.80 30.02
CA HIS A 598 -6.86 24.14 28.89
C HIS A 598 -5.33 24.34 28.91
N ASP A 599 -4.89 25.60 28.90
CA ASP A 599 -3.48 25.97 28.86
C ASP A 599 -2.73 25.38 30.09
N MET A 600 -3.36 25.37 31.26
CA MET A 600 -2.81 24.78 32.48
C MET A 600 -2.65 23.26 32.39
N LEU A 601 -3.65 22.52 31.91
CA LEU A 601 -3.58 21.07 31.76
C LEU A 601 -2.52 20.65 30.74
N VAL A 602 -2.42 21.39 29.62
CA VAL A 602 -1.38 21.19 28.61
C VAL A 602 0.00 21.43 29.23
N ARG A 603 0.16 22.49 30.03
CA ARG A 603 1.42 22.77 30.77
C ARG A 603 1.77 21.66 31.77
N LEU A 604 0.78 21.01 32.36
CA LEU A 604 0.95 19.85 33.23
C LEU A 604 1.17 18.52 32.46
N GLY A 605 1.34 18.57 31.14
CA GLY A 605 1.71 17.42 30.32
C GLY A 605 0.54 16.65 29.70
N TRP A 606 -0.68 17.19 29.75
CA TRP A 606 -1.80 16.64 28.99
C TRP A 606 -1.63 16.94 27.50
N LYS A 607 -2.07 16.03 26.65
CA LYS A 607 -2.03 16.21 25.19
C LYS A 607 -3.15 17.15 24.76
N ASN A 608 -2.79 18.25 24.10
CA ASN A 608 -3.74 19.13 23.42
C ASN A 608 -4.31 18.42 22.17
N GLU A 609 -5.64 18.28 22.11
CA GLU A 609 -6.33 17.68 20.96
C GLU A 609 -7.18 18.69 20.17
N GLY A 610 -7.07 19.98 20.47
CA GLY A 610 -7.72 21.08 19.77
C GLY A 610 -9.16 21.35 20.23
N VAL A 611 -9.93 22.00 19.36
CA VAL A 611 -11.35 22.34 19.63
C VAL A 611 -12.23 21.16 19.25
N ALA A 612 -13.00 20.65 20.21
CA ALA A 612 -13.91 19.53 19.99
C ALA A 612 -15.25 19.94 19.36
N TRP A 613 -15.82 21.07 19.81
CA TRP A 613 -17.05 21.66 19.27
C TRP A 613 -17.27 23.12 19.73
N TYR A 614 -18.39 23.74 19.35
CA TYR A 614 -18.72 25.14 19.62
C TYR A 614 -20.07 25.29 20.33
N SER A 615 -20.05 25.76 21.58
CA SER A 615 -21.27 26.00 22.37
C SER A 615 -22.02 27.27 21.92
N PRO A 616 -23.35 27.24 21.72
CA PRO A 616 -24.15 28.43 21.40
C PRO A 616 -24.22 29.43 22.57
N SER A 617 -24.49 30.70 22.25
CA SER A 617 -24.66 31.78 23.23
C SER A 617 -25.92 31.66 24.10
N SER A 618 -26.90 30.85 23.69
CA SER A 618 -28.11 30.54 24.44
C SER A 618 -28.51 29.09 24.26
N GLY A 619 -29.12 28.47 25.26
CA GLY A 619 -29.60 27.09 25.17
C GLY A 619 -29.85 26.47 26.53
N LYS A 620 -30.00 25.15 26.55
CA LYS A 620 -30.08 24.35 27.77
C LYS A 620 -28.69 24.10 28.35
N ASN A 621 -28.59 24.07 29.67
CA ASN A 621 -27.33 23.85 30.36
C ASN A 621 -26.81 22.42 30.16
N VAL A 622 -25.50 22.30 29.95
CA VAL A 622 -24.72 21.07 30.12
C VAL A 622 -23.94 21.20 31.43
N TYR A 623 -24.18 20.30 32.36
CA TYR A 623 -23.57 20.29 33.68
C TYR A 623 -22.32 19.42 33.69
N ARG A 624 -21.26 19.85 34.40
CA ARG A 624 -20.00 19.11 34.59
C ARG A 624 -19.92 18.54 36.01
N LEU A 625 -19.54 17.27 36.10
CA LEU A 625 -19.25 16.59 37.37
C LEU A 625 -17.83 16.04 37.34
N TYR A 626 -17.15 16.06 38.48
CA TYR A 626 -15.80 15.55 38.67
C TYR A 626 -15.77 14.45 39.74
N ASN A 627 -15.14 13.32 39.42
CA ASN A 627 -14.86 12.26 40.38
C ASN A 627 -13.44 12.42 40.94
N ARG A 628 -13.32 12.76 42.23
CA ARG A 628 -12.02 12.95 42.88
C ARG A 628 -11.17 11.67 42.96
N ASN A 629 -11.80 10.49 42.93
CA ASN A 629 -11.12 9.21 43.08
C ASN A 629 -10.55 8.70 41.76
N SER A 630 -11.26 8.89 40.64
CA SER A 630 -10.81 8.44 39.31
C SER A 630 -10.23 9.55 38.43
N GLY A 631 -10.44 10.81 38.79
CA GLY A 631 -10.09 11.96 37.96
C GLY A 631 -11.00 12.15 36.74
N GLU A 632 -12.13 11.43 36.67
CA GLU A 632 -13.05 11.45 35.53
C GLU A 632 -14.02 12.63 35.58
N HIS A 633 -14.42 13.07 34.38
CA HIS A 633 -15.48 14.06 34.21
C HIS A 633 -16.69 13.50 33.46
N VAL A 634 -17.89 13.89 33.89
CA VAL A 634 -19.15 13.58 33.20
C VAL A 634 -19.86 14.88 32.83
N TYR A 635 -20.41 14.92 31.62
CA TYR A 635 -21.15 16.04 31.05
C TYR A 635 -22.57 15.58 30.70
N THR A 636 -23.58 16.28 31.23
CA THR A 636 -24.98 15.90 31.01
C THR A 636 -25.91 17.12 30.90
N MET A 637 -26.91 17.03 30.02
CA MET A 637 -28.04 17.98 30.00
C MET A 637 -29.13 17.65 31.02
N SER A 638 -29.08 16.47 31.65
CA SER A 638 -30.08 16.04 32.61
C SER A 638 -29.72 16.57 34.00
N TYR A 639 -30.47 17.56 34.48
CA TYR A 639 -30.31 18.04 35.85
C TYR A 639 -30.57 16.92 36.89
N GLY A 640 -31.46 15.98 36.58
CA GLY A 640 -31.70 14.80 37.44
C GLY A 640 -30.49 13.86 37.51
N GLU A 641 -29.74 13.67 36.42
CA GLU A 641 -28.50 12.88 36.40
C GLU A 641 -27.39 13.61 37.17
N TYR A 642 -27.30 14.94 37.02
CA TYR A 642 -26.37 15.79 37.77
C TYR A 642 -26.57 15.63 39.29
N VAL A 643 -27.80 15.81 39.79
CA VAL A 643 -28.11 15.65 41.22
C VAL A 643 -27.90 14.21 41.69
N ALA A 644 -28.28 13.21 40.89
CA ALA A 644 -28.11 11.81 41.26
C ALA A 644 -26.62 11.40 41.39
N VAL A 645 -25.77 11.86 40.46
CA VAL A 645 -24.33 11.56 40.49
C VAL A 645 -23.63 12.32 41.62
N GLN A 646 -24.09 13.53 41.99
CA GLN A 646 -23.65 14.21 43.21
C GLN A 646 -24.00 13.44 44.48
N ARG A 647 -25.23 12.91 44.58
CA ARG A 647 -25.63 12.05 45.71
C ARG A 647 -24.81 10.75 45.78
N ALA A 648 -24.29 10.28 44.65
CA ALA A 648 -23.37 9.16 44.56
C ALA A 648 -21.90 9.54 44.88
N GLY A 649 -21.63 10.76 45.39
CA GLY A 649 -20.34 11.17 45.91
C GLY A 649 -19.42 11.93 44.93
N TRP A 650 -19.90 12.27 43.73
CA TRP A 650 -19.13 13.09 42.80
C TRP A 650 -19.28 14.59 43.11
N ARG A 651 -18.26 15.38 42.77
CA ARG A 651 -18.30 16.85 42.91
C ARG A 651 -19.02 17.45 41.71
N GLY A 652 -20.13 18.14 41.95
CA GLY A 652 -20.78 18.96 40.91
C GLY A 652 -20.03 20.27 40.71
N GLU A 653 -19.67 20.58 39.47
CA GLU A 653 -18.91 21.79 39.11
C GLU A 653 -19.76 22.85 38.40
N GLY A 654 -21.08 22.64 38.36
CA GLY A 654 -22.04 23.57 37.78
C GLY A 654 -22.15 23.46 36.26
N VAL A 655 -22.52 24.57 35.62
CA VAL A 655 -22.75 24.64 34.17
C VAL A 655 -21.40 24.76 33.45
N ALA A 656 -21.10 23.79 32.60
CA ALA A 656 -19.91 23.77 31.78
C ALA A 656 -20.07 24.67 30.55
N TRP A 657 -21.22 24.55 29.88
CA TRP A 657 -21.61 25.31 28.70
C TRP A 657 -23.10 25.10 28.37
N THR A 658 -23.58 25.73 27.29
CA THR A 658 -24.96 25.62 26.77
C THR A 658 -25.03 24.74 25.51
N SER A 659 -26.17 24.07 25.31
CA SER A 659 -26.52 23.21 24.17
C SER A 659 -27.89 23.62 23.63
N LEU A 660 -28.19 23.35 22.35
CA LEU A 660 -29.53 23.57 21.78
C LEU A 660 -30.60 22.68 22.42
#